data_AF-A0A485KAX8-F1
#
_entry.id   AF-A0A485KAX8-F1
#
_cell.length_a   1.000
_cell.length_b   1.000
_cell.length_c   1.000
_cell.angle_alpha   90.00
_cell.angle_beta   90.00
_cell.angle_gamma   90.00
#
_symmetry.space_group_name_H-M   'P 1'
#
loop_
_entity.id
_entity.type
_entity.pdbx_description
1 polymer ?
#
loop_
_entity_poly.entity_id
_entity_poly.type
_entity_poly.pdbx_seq_one_letter_code
_entity_poly.pdbx_strand_id
1 'polypeptide(L)'
;MSLQDATASLTSPSDVAESPSTSGDERPREETDGSPCSRVASDPSVLSARRSAIQFNGRPPAMSNSIGHGVAPTVTRHIRRHPRRPPYMFDPTSDIKIKWDLLLAVCVLYTAIVLPVRISFGIEAGPFGALVEISIDVLFFLDIAFSFRTGLVDPVTDVVEYGQRRIAVAYLRGWFGIDFASTFPIDRVATWVYPSESVHSTVVLKGVKLVRLLKLLRVRKIGSMLAKVEERVNANQSVLSLVQILLLLLFLSHLVACVWFYVGKEDISSWSYSMGYMADDHHHVLSLQYLSSLYWAIVTMTTVGYGDIVPKTKTEFTLAMFVMVIGVVFFGYIIGNITSLVDNLSASGRMQSERMTLLKEYIISRKLPKHTGKQIIDHFEYFYRHRSVFDEEAVLGNLPPILRDKVVHHVLKEFIERFDFLASYHHSLVTDVAVAMQPTFCLKDETIFHEGEIAVHIYFLVTGTLTVVKSVAKFERVKNLATIYDGQHFGEVELYHDVFGHGVRVSSAIASTYCQLGFLTRQTIESIGNMWPELVEYFRQAANSKVFDPKGILETAEVQPIDGMTHAHASKIAPVTELSMRHLGHRSPTPETHDDSSLLHSDVEAAIPQSRVGFYRSSLATPLQNNRATNEKKLAHAQYVLHPHDTFIVSWQMTTAVAVVYASIMVPFRIGFDAAPTEEGIYLDYVVDLIFVADMLIHFRMAYHNADRVLVCDGRKIAQLYLKGWFTVDLLSIFPFVTLVKYILSMTTVNSPETSAQFLRIFRLIRLFKLFRLLRLSKVLRRIQSAIQLSPSIERLLKLTTIMMYFGHWNACIFHWIMLFEEEHGLRTWCTEYFFPDDVDPGLCSKLISSDERFVVSIYWAFMTMTTVGYGDIKPYKFSVAELIFAVNCLMINSTVFAYVVSGIIGVIQNHNPSDREYKAQMTDMRDYVRDTALSPNMSLMVKRHYDFVLTATCLFPEQKIFNQLRPSLRFHVASLVAGHTILSIQMMALVDAKYKGFVSFALFLLKPQLILRGEHVCRGGCPATFMYFLVEGECEQKDHDNIRMIHEGKQFESYAMLASPDERYRTQTTVTALATTCQIYSLSLSDYKYVVLETVCASWAHIPPVQLPTCLPRYRSIWVANWPKPLFKTIF
;
A
#
# COMPACT_ATOMS: atom_id res chain seq x y z
N MET A 1 -10.34 48.54 -8.37
CA MET A 1 -11.04 49.75 -7.88
C MET A 1 -11.59 49.42 -6.49
N SER A 2 -11.23 50.25 -5.51
CA SER A 2 -11.34 50.17 -4.04
C SER A 2 -12.28 49.12 -3.40
N LEU A 3 -11.67 48.23 -2.61
CA LEU A 3 -12.23 47.57 -1.44
C LEU A 3 -12.15 48.52 -0.24
N GLN A 4 -13.24 48.64 0.53
CA GLN A 4 -13.27 49.27 1.85
C GLN A 4 -13.70 48.22 2.89
N ASP A 5 -12.87 48.12 3.92
CA ASP A 5 -13.18 47.93 5.35
C ASP A 5 -13.97 46.68 5.80
N ALA A 6 -13.32 45.80 6.56
CA ALA A 6 -13.20 45.97 8.02
C ALA A 6 -12.79 44.65 8.71
N THR A 7 -11.67 44.73 9.43
CA THR A 7 -11.19 43.79 10.46
C THR A 7 -12.05 43.86 11.73
N ALA A 8 -12.30 42.73 12.41
CA ALA A 8 -12.00 42.51 13.84
C ALA A 8 -12.60 41.21 14.43
N SER A 9 -11.70 40.43 15.01
CA SER A 9 -11.76 39.49 16.15
C SER A 9 -13.01 39.40 17.05
N LEU A 10 -13.34 38.19 17.54
CA LEU A 10 -13.21 37.76 18.97
C LEU A 10 -13.99 36.45 19.31
N THR A 11 -13.28 35.54 19.99
CA THR A 11 -13.68 34.65 21.12
C THR A 11 -14.92 33.73 21.07
N SER A 12 -14.67 32.45 21.35
CA SER A 12 -15.56 31.38 21.88
C SER A 12 -16.09 31.66 23.31
N PRO A 13 -16.76 30.72 24.03
CA PRO A 13 -17.81 29.71 23.73
C PRO A 13 -18.99 29.78 24.76
N SER A 14 -20.03 28.94 24.64
CA SER A 14 -20.71 28.16 25.72
C SER A 14 -22.21 27.85 25.48
N ASP A 15 -22.55 26.58 25.76
CA ASP A 15 -23.75 26.02 26.43
C ASP A 15 -25.17 26.58 26.19
N VAL A 16 -26.10 25.70 25.80
CA VAL A 16 -27.47 25.66 26.36
C VAL A 16 -28.03 24.22 26.35
N ALA A 17 -28.53 23.80 27.52
CA ALA A 17 -29.36 22.62 27.77
C ALA A 17 -30.84 23.02 28.03
N GLU A 18 -31.74 22.11 27.64
CA GLU A 18 -33.06 21.74 28.22
C GLU A 18 -34.22 22.74 28.49
N SER A 19 -35.32 22.50 27.75
CA SER A 19 -36.72 22.24 28.22
C SER A 19 -37.63 23.41 28.68
N PRO A 20 -38.97 23.24 28.95
CA PRO A 20 -40.06 22.41 28.39
C PRO A 20 -41.44 23.15 28.23
N SER A 21 -42.51 22.39 27.87
CA SER A 21 -43.97 22.63 28.13
C SER A 21 -44.75 23.52 27.13
N THR A 22 -46.06 23.37 26.82
CA THR A 22 -47.17 22.46 27.22
C THR A 22 -48.44 22.63 26.34
N SER A 23 -49.33 21.61 26.42
CA SER A 23 -50.82 21.61 26.29
C SER A 23 -51.49 21.85 24.92
N GLY A 24 -52.61 21.23 24.56
CA GLY A 24 -53.51 20.20 25.13
C GLY A 24 -54.33 19.58 23.97
N ASP A 25 -55.39 18.78 24.08
CA ASP A 25 -56.14 18.09 25.14
C ASP A 25 -57.10 17.10 24.41
N GLU A 26 -57.78 16.24 25.17
CA GLU A 26 -58.94 15.37 24.85
C GLU A 26 -58.75 13.85 24.64
N ARG A 27 -59.52 13.12 25.46
CA ARG A 27 -59.69 11.65 25.71
C ARG A 27 -61.14 11.25 25.31
N PRO A 28 -61.68 10.04 25.63
CA PRO A 28 -61.24 8.64 25.42
C PRO A 28 -62.41 7.68 24.96
N ARG A 29 -62.11 6.36 24.89
CA ARG A 29 -62.96 5.13 24.99
C ARG A 29 -62.87 4.23 23.73
N GLU A 30 -62.90 2.89 23.76
CA GLU A 30 -62.63 1.81 24.73
C GLU A 30 -62.65 0.49 23.90
N GLU A 31 -61.76 -0.46 24.23
CA GLU A 31 -61.75 -1.93 24.02
C GLU A 31 -62.24 -2.61 22.70
N THR A 32 -61.37 -3.41 22.05
CA THR A 32 -61.27 -4.89 22.20
C THR A 32 -60.35 -5.54 21.13
N ASP A 33 -59.51 -6.48 21.63
CA ASP A 33 -58.95 -7.71 21.03
C ASP A 33 -58.27 -7.77 19.65
N GLY A 34 -57.05 -8.36 19.66
CA GLY A 34 -56.56 -9.22 18.58
C GLY A 34 -55.12 -9.00 18.11
N SER A 35 -54.19 -9.77 18.70
CA SER A 35 -52.90 -10.31 18.20
C SER A 35 -52.16 -9.72 16.96
N PRO A 36 -50.81 -9.72 16.96
CA PRO A 36 -49.99 -8.95 16.03
C PRO A 36 -49.69 -9.69 14.72
N CYS A 37 -49.78 -9.00 13.58
CA CYS A 37 -49.10 -9.44 12.37
C CYS A 37 -48.76 -8.26 11.43
N SER A 38 -47.46 -7.97 11.36
CA SER A 38 -46.68 -7.54 10.19
C SER A 38 -47.40 -6.96 8.97
N ARG A 39 -47.04 -5.73 8.57
CA ARG A 39 -46.86 -5.30 7.16
C ARG A 39 -46.27 -3.89 7.10
N VAL A 40 -44.98 -3.79 6.79
CA VAL A 40 -44.42 -2.65 6.06
C VAL A 40 -43.98 -3.21 4.71
N ALA A 41 -44.45 -2.54 3.66
CA ALA A 41 -44.19 -2.84 2.27
C ALA A 41 -42.84 -2.28 1.84
N SER A 42 -42.07 -3.09 1.12
CA SER A 42 -41.07 -2.63 0.17
C SER A 42 -40.92 -3.66 -0.94
N ASP A 43 -41.24 -3.23 -2.16
CA ASP A 43 -40.87 -3.91 -3.41
C ASP A 43 -39.35 -4.08 -3.48
N PRO A 44 -38.89 -5.19 -4.10
CA PRO A 44 -38.14 -4.99 -5.33
C PRO A 44 -38.46 -6.03 -6.42
N SER A 45 -38.78 -5.52 -7.60
CA SER A 45 -38.69 -6.24 -8.87
C SER A 45 -37.23 -6.47 -9.27
N VAL A 46 -36.99 -7.55 -10.04
CA VAL A 46 -35.75 -7.95 -10.75
C VAL A 46 -34.89 -9.02 -10.03
N LEU A 47 -35.31 -10.29 -10.15
CA LEU A 47 -34.53 -11.38 -10.77
C LEU A 47 -35.21 -12.73 -10.52
N SER A 48 -35.92 -13.22 -11.54
CA SER A 48 -36.55 -14.52 -11.57
C SER A 48 -35.52 -15.64 -11.81
N ALA A 49 -35.10 -16.31 -10.75
CA ALA A 49 -34.55 -17.67 -10.81
C ALA A 49 -35.37 -18.58 -9.89
N ARG A 50 -36.44 -19.12 -10.46
CA ARG A 50 -37.42 -20.00 -9.81
C ARG A 50 -36.75 -21.35 -9.50
N ARG A 51 -36.40 -21.59 -8.23
CA ARG A 51 -36.20 -22.94 -7.68
C ARG A 51 -37.56 -23.63 -7.65
N SER A 52 -37.68 -24.78 -8.32
CA SER A 52 -38.78 -25.72 -8.10
C SER A 52 -38.24 -26.86 -7.26
N ALA A 53 -38.72 -26.91 -6.00
CA ALA A 53 -38.65 -28.10 -5.17
C ALA A 53 -39.67 -29.11 -5.71
N ILE A 54 -39.24 -30.34 -5.95
CA ILE A 54 -40.12 -31.50 -6.09
C ILE A 54 -39.73 -32.47 -4.98
N GLN A 55 -40.71 -32.74 -4.11
CA GLN A 55 -40.70 -33.74 -3.05
C GLN A 55 -40.35 -35.14 -3.57
N PHE A 56 -39.59 -35.90 -2.80
CA PHE A 56 -39.76 -37.35 -2.72
C PHE A 56 -39.79 -37.78 -1.25
N ASN A 57 -40.94 -38.35 -0.86
CA ASN A 57 -41.15 -39.09 0.37
C ASN A 57 -40.42 -40.44 0.30
N GLY A 58 -39.74 -40.83 1.38
CA GLY A 58 -39.23 -42.18 1.59
C GLY A 58 -38.80 -42.38 3.04
N ARG A 59 -39.52 -43.24 3.77
CA ARG A 59 -39.34 -43.58 5.19
C ARG A 59 -37.91 -44.09 5.52
N PRO A 60 -37.44 -43.95 6.77
CA PRO A 60 -36.16 -44.54 7.19
C PRO A 60 -36.33 -46.05 7.43
N PRO A 61 -35.39 -46.91 7.01
CA PRO A 61 -35.33 -48.26 7.54
C PRO A 61 -34.47 -48.25 8.81
N ALA A 62 -35.04 -48.83 9.87
CA ALA A 62 -34.32 -49.23 11.07
C ALA A 62 -33.38 -50.41 10.77
N MET A 63 -32.22 -50.46 11.43
CA MET A 63 -31.41 -51.67 11.66
C MET A 63 -30.78 -51.51 13.05
N SER A 64 -31.26 -52.17 14.09
CA SER A 64 -31.04 -53.58 14.46
C SER A 64 -29.56 -53.94 14.62
N ASN A 65 -29.14 -54.04 15.88
CA ASN A 65 -27.85 -54.59 16.30
C ASN A 65 -27.70 -56.04 15.84
N SER A 66 -26.63 -56.34 15.10
CA SER A 66 -26.05 -57.67 15.06
C SER A 66 -24.54 -57.58 14.83
N ILE A 67 -23.81 -58.12 15.80
CA ILE A 67 -22.35 -58.31 15.80
C ILE A 67 -22.00 -59.39 14.77
N GLY A 68 -21.08 -59.09 13.85
CA GLY A 68 -20.58 -60.06 12.87
C GLY A 68 -19.30 -59.57 12.18
N HIS A 69 -18.24 -60.36 12.30
CA HIS A 69 -16.90 -60.12 11.76
C HIS A 69 -16.86 -59.89 10.24
N GLY A 70 -15.94 -59.00 9.83
CA GLY A 70 -15.13 -59.21 8.63
C GLY A 70 -15.51 -58.42 7.38
N VAL A 71 -14.47 -57.80 6.81
CA VAL A 71 -14.39 -57.15 5.48
C VAL A 71 -14.84 -55.69 5.43
N ALA A 72 -13.85 -54.79 5.45
CA ALA A 72 -14.02 -53.39 5.10
C ALA A 72 -14.62 -53.28 3.69
N PRO A 73 -15.67 -52.47 3.47
CA PRO A 73 -16.23 -52.27 2.14
C PRO A 73 -15.14 -51.62 1.28
N THR A 74 -14.73 -52.33 0.24
CA THR A 74 -13.85 -51.80 -0.79
C THR A 74 -14.57 -50.60 -1.40
N VAL A 75 -14.11 -49.39 -1.07
CA VAL A 75 -14.48 -48.19 -1.80
C VAL A 75 -13.93 -48.38 -3.19
N THR A 76 -14.72 -48.96 -4.09
CA THR A 76 -14.47 -48.92 -5.52
C THR A 76 -14.49 -47.44 -5.90
N ARG A 77 -13.29 -46.86 -5.90
CA ARG A 77 -13.00 -45.57 -6.49
C ARG A 77 -13.42 -45.72 -7.95
N HIS A 78 -14.66 -45.35 -8.27
CA HIS A 78 -15.04 -45.08 -9.64
C HIS A 78 -14.14 -43.93 -10.07
N ILE A 79 -13.01 -44.27 -10.69
CA ILE A 79 -12.24 -43.36 -11.49
C ILE A 79 -13.23 -42.87 -12.53
N ARG A 80 -13.84 -41.71 -12.28
CA ARG A 80 -14.77 -41.05 -13.18
C ARG A 80 -13.94 -40.69 -14.40
N ARG A 81 -13.87 -41.61 -15.36
CA ARG A 81 -13.17 -41.41 -16.63
C ARG A 81 -13.78 -40.15 -17.23
N HIS A 82 -12.96 -39.13 -17.50
CA HIS A 82 -13.40 -38.00 -18.31
C HIS A 82 -14.07 -38.56 -19.56
N PRO A 83 -15.33 -38.17 -19.86
CA PRO A 83 -16.03 -38.69 -21.02
C PRO A 83 -15.17 -38.39 -22.26
N ARG A 84 -14.82 -39.45 -23.02
CA ARG A 84 -14.05 -39.28 -24.25
C ARG A 84 -14.87 -38.41 -25.21
N ARG A 85 -14.23 -37.36 -25.73
CA ARG A 85 -14.81 -36.46 -26.73
C ARG A 85 -15.36 -37.29 -27.91
N PRO A 86 -16.68 -37.26 -28.17
CA PRO A 86 -17.23 -37.93 -29.34
C PRO A 86 -16.74 -37.26 -30.64
N PRO A 87 -16.65 -38.01 -31.75
CA PRO A 87 -16.23 -37.46 -33.03
C PRO A 87 -17.18 -36.33 -33.48
N TYR A 88 -16.63 -35.30 -34.14
CA TYR A 88 -17.37 -34.13 -34.64
C TYR A 88 -18.04 -33.23 -33.60
N MET A 89 -17.53 -33.25 -32.36
CA MET A 89 -17.95 -32.35 -31.30
C MET A 89 -16.81 -31.42 -30.90
N PHE A 90 -17.06 -30.16 -30.56
CA PHE A 90 -16.04 -29.21 -30.12
C PHE A 90 -15.98 -29.15 -28.60
N ASP A 91 -14.75 -29.21 -28.09
CA ASP A 91 -14.49 -28.93 -26.69
C ASP A 91 -14.44 -27.40 -26.50
N PRO A 92 -15.25 -26.83 -25.58
CA PRO A 92 -15.28 -25.38 -25.32
C PRO A 92 -13.92 -24.82 -24.87
N THR A 93 -13.04 -25.65 -24.32
CA THR A 93 -11.70 -25.26 -23.84
C THR A 93 -10.60 -25.40 -24.89
N SER A 94 -10.91 -26.01 -26.05
CA SER A 94 -9.92 -26.26 -27.10
C SER A 94 -9.40 -24.97 -27.76
N ASP A 95 -8.11 -24.94 -28.09
CA ASP A 95 -7.48 -23.78 -28.73
C ASP A 95 -8.09 -23.43 -30.10
N ILE A 96 -8.61 -24.43 -30.82
CA ILE A 96 -9.31 -24.22 -32.10
C ILE A 96 -10.61 -23.44 -31.88
N LYS A 97 -11.39 -23.82 -30.85
CA LYS A 97 -12.64 -23.11 -30.52
C LYS A 97 -12.36 -21.69 -30.02
N ILE A 98 -11.28 -21.49 -29.28
CA ILE A 98 -10.87 -20.16 -28.80
C ILE A 98 -10.44 -19.25 -29.95
N LYS A 99 -9.62 -19.76 -30.90
CA LYS A 99 -9.24 -19.00 -32.10
C LYS A 99 -10.46 -18.64 -32.96
N TRP A 100 -11.42 -19.55 -33.08
CA TRP A 100 -12.70 -19.30 -33.75
C TRP A 100 -13.50 -18.20 -33.04
N ASP A 101 -13.62 -18.28 -31.72
CA ASP A 101 -14.35 -17.28 -30.93
C ASP A 101 -13.67 -15.90 -30.98
N LEU A 102 -12.33 -15.86 -31.03
CA LEU A 102 -11.57 -14.63 -31.22
C LEU A 102 -11.82 -14.01 -32.61
N LEU A 103 -11.84 -14.83 -33.67
CA LEU A 103 -12.19 -14.38 -35.02
C LEU A 103 -13.60 -13.77 -35.04
N LEU A 104 -14.58 -14.44 -34.44
CA LEU A 104 -15.94 -13.92 -34.33
C LEU A 104 -16.00 -12.63 -33.51
N ALA A 105 -15.21 -12.50 -32.44
CA ALA A 105 -15.15 -11.26 -31.68
C ALA A 105 -14.66 -10.07 -32.52
N VAL A 106 -13.66 -10.28 -33.38
CA VAL A 106 -13.21 -9.26 -34.35
C VAL A 106 -14.34 -8.90 -35.34
N CYS A 107 -15.07 -9.90 -35.84
CA CYS A 107 -16.23 -9.66 -36.70
C CYS A 107 -17.35 -8.89 -35.98
N VAL A 108 -17.65 -9.22 -34.72
CA VAL A 108 -18.63 -8.48 -33.90
C VAL A 108 -18.18 -7.02 -33.77
N LEU A 109 -16.91 -6.77 -33.42
CA LEU A 109 -16.38 -5.43 -33.25
C LEU A 109 -16.49 -4.60 -34.55
N TYR A 110 -16.13 -5.19 -35.69
CA TYR A 110 -16.32 -4.55 -36.99
C TYR A 110 -17.78 -4.17 -37.22
N THR A 111 -18.72 -5.11 -37.03
CA THR A 111 -20.15 -4.82 -37.21
C THR A 111 -20.67 -3.78 -36.23
N ALA A 112 -20.20 -3.78 -34.99
CA ALA A 112 -20.65 -2.88 -33.95
C ALA A 112 -20.25 -1.42 -34.21
N ILE A 113 -19.12 -1.18 -34.90
CA ILE A 113 -18.62 0.16 -35.25
C ILE A 113 -19.15 0.61 -36.61
N VAL A 114 -19.10 -0.26 -37.63
CA VAL A 114 -19.41 0.14 -39.02
C VAL A 114 -20.91 0.27 -39.25
N LEU A 115 -21.72 -0.57 -38.62
CA LEU A 115 -23.16 -0.60 -38.88
C LEU A 115 -23.89 0.69 -38.45
N PRO A 116 -23.70 1.22 -37.21
CA PRO A 116 -24.34 2.47 -36.81
C PRO A 116 -23.95 3.63 -37.74
N VAL A 117 -22.68 3.73 -38.12
CA VAL A 117 -22.20 4.78 -39.04
C VAL A 117 -22.89 4.68 -40.39
N ARG A 118 -23.01 3.50 -40.98
CA ARG A 118 -23.68 3.35 -42.28
C ARG A 118 -25.15 3.70 -42.24
N ILE A 119 -25.85 3.34 -41.16
CA ILE A 119 -27.27 3.67 -41.00
C ILE A 119 -27.45 5.17 -40.80
N SER A 120 -26.68 5.76 -39.88
CA SER A 120 -26.83 7.16 -39.48
C SER A 120 -26.38 8.14 -40.56
N PHE A 121 -25.23 7.90 -41.19
CA PHE A 121 -24.66 8.78 -42.20
C PHE A 121 -25.18 8.46 -43.61
N GLY A 122 -25.84 7.30 -43.79
CA GLY A 122 -26.40 6.89 -45.07
C GLY A 122 -25.36 6.49 -46.11
N ILE A 123 -24.18 6.03 -45.67
CA ILE A 123 -23.08 5.60 -46.54
C ILE A 123 -23.34 4.18 -47.04
N GLU A 124 -23.33 4.00 -48.35
CA GLU A 124 -23.46 2.68 -48.96
C GLU A 124 -22.13 1.91 -48.97
N ALA A 125 -22.23 0.58 -48.97
CA ALA A 125 -21.08 -0.31 -49.01
C ALA A 125 -20.39 -0.22 -50.38
N GLY A 126 -19.10 0.11 -50.42
CA GLY A 126 -18.29 -0.23 -51.61
C GLY A 126 -18.26 -1.75 -51.85
N PRO A 127 -17.90 -2.23 -53.05
CA PRO A 127 -17.92 -3.66 -53.40
C PRO A 127 -17.15 -4.55 -52.42
N PHE A 128 -15.97 -4.08 -51.99
CA PHE A 128 -15.17 -4.76 -50.98
C PHE A 128 -15.84 -4.78 -49.60
N GLY A 129 -16.41 -3.66 -49.16
CA GLY A 129 -17.13 -3.57 -47.89
C GLY A 129 -18.36 -4.49 -47.85
N ALA A 130 -19.07 -4.61 -48.96
CA ALA A 130 -20.19 -5.54 -49.09
C ALA A 130 -19.72 -7.00 -49.00
N LEU A 131 -18.60 -7.36 -49.66
CA LEU A 131 -18.01 -8.70 -49.57
C LEU A 131 -17.62 -9.07 -48.13
N VAL A 132 -17.01 -8.13 -47.40
CA VAL A 132 -16.65 -8.33 -45.98
C VAL A 132 -17.90 -8.58 -45.14
N GLU A 133 -18.96 -7.80 -45.31
CA GLU A 133 -20.21 -7.98 -44.56
C GLU A 133 -20.92 -9.30 -44.88
N ILE A 134 -20.93 -9.72 -46.15
CA ILE A 134 -21.42 -11.04 -46.56
C ILE A 134 -20.62 -12.14 -45.86
N SER A 135 -19.28 -12.03 -45.89
CA SER A 135 -18.39 -13.00 -45.28
C SER A 135 -18.63 -13.11 -43.77
N ILE A 136 -18.82 -11.98 -43.09
CA ILE A 136 -19.15 -11.93 -41.67
C ILE A 136 -20.48 -12.63 -41.38
N ASP A 137 -21.54 -12.34 -42.15
CA ASP A 137 -22.85 -12.98 -41.94
C ASP A 137 -22.77 -14.51 -42.15
N VAL A 138 -21.98 -14.98 -43.11
CA VAL A 138 -21.71 -16.42 -43.32
C VAL A 138 -20.98 -17.04 -42.12
N LEU A 139 -19.97 -16.36 -41.56
CA LEU A 139 -19.25 -16.84 -40.37
C LEU A 139 -20.18 -16.99 -39.16
N PHE A 140 -21.12 -16.06 -38.95
CA PHE A 140 -22.10 -16.19 -37.87
C PHE A 140 -23.13 -17.29 -38.11
N PHE A 141 -23.47 -17.58 -39.36
CA PHE A 141 -24.31 -18.73 -39.69
C PHE A 141 -23.59 -20.06 -39.36
N LEU A 142 -22.29 -20.15 -39.66
CA LEU A 142 -21.46 -21.29 -39.26
C LEU A 142 -21.32 -21.40 -37.73
N ASP A 143 -21.27 -20.27 -37.01
CA ASP A 143 -21.21 -20.25 -35.55
C ASP A 143 -22.47 -20.86 -34.89
N ILE A 144 -23.65 -20.61 -35.45
CA ILE A 144 -24.89 -21.25 -35.00
C ILE A 144 -24.76 -22.78 -35.12
N ALA A 145 -24.24 -23.28 -36.26
CA ALA A 145 -24.03 -24.70 -36.46
C ALA A 145 -22.99 -25.28 -35.49
N PHE A 146 -21.89 -24.56 -35.22
CA PHE A 146 -20.88 -24.97 -34.25
C PHE A 146 -21.37 -24.92 -32.81
N SER A 147 -22.30 -24.03 -32.48
CA SER A 147 -22.92 -23.93 -31.16
C SER A 147 -23.73 -25.19 -30.80
N PHE A 148 -24.44 -25.79 -31.77
CA PHE A 148 -25.08 -27.09 -31.60
C PHE A 148 -24.09 -28.26 -31.40
N ARG A 149 -22.81 -28.05 -31.73
CA ARG A 149 -21.73 -29.05 -31.63
C ARG A 149 -20.72 -28.71 -30.55
N THR A 150 -20.93 -27.69 -29.74
CA THR A 150 -20.01 -27.33 -28.64
C THR A 150 -20.52 -27.91 -27.32
N GLY A 151 -19.64 -28.52 -26.53
CA GLY A 151 -19.98 -29.10 -25.22
C GLY A 151 -20.43 -28.05 -24.20
N LEU A 152 -21.30 -28.46 -23.28
CA LEU A 152 -21.74 -27.63 -22.15
C LEU A 152 -20.83 -27.87 -20.95
N VAL A 153 -20.36 -26.80 -20.31
CA VAL A 153 -19.64 -26.88 -19.03
C VAL A 153 -20.66 -26.83 -17.90
N ASP A 154 -20.65 -27.83 -17.01
CA ASP A 154 -21.45 -27.79 -15.79
C ASP A 154 -20.79 -26.83 -14.77
N PRO A 155 -21.46 -25.74 -14.34
CA PRO A 155 -20.87 -24.74 -13.46
C PRO A 155 -20.48 -25.28 -12.07
N VAL A 156 -20.99 -26.43 -11.63
CA VAL A 156 -20.68 -26.99 -10.31
C VAL A 156 -19.56 -28.02 -10.38
N THR A 157 -19.56 -28.84 -11.43
CA THR A 157 -18.61 -29.95 -11.56
C THR A 157 -17.41 -29.63 -12.45
N ASP A 158 -17.48 -28.53 -13.22
CA ASP A 158 -16.51 -28.12 -14.25
C ASP A 158 -16.23 -29.22 -15.30
N VAL A 159 -17.12 -30.21 -15.39
CA VAL A 159 -17.02 -31.28 -16.37
C VAL A 159 -17.79 -30.87 -17.63
N VAL A 160 -17.15 -31.08 -18.78
CA VAL A 160 -17.80 -30.88 -20.08
C VAL A 160 -18.73 -32.06 -20.37
N GLU A 161 -20.01 -31.77 -20.53
CA GLU A 161 -21.01 -32.72 -20.98
C GLU A 161 -21.18 -32.69 -22.51
N TYR A 162 -21.11 -33.87 -23.13
CA TYR A 162 -21.16 -34.03 -24.59
C TYR A 162 -22.53 -34.52 -25.12
N GLY A 163 -23.62 -34.40 -24.34
CA GLY A 163 -24.94 -34.92 -24.72
C GLY A 163 -25.68 -34.05 -25.74
N GLN A 164 -25.76 -34.49 -27.01
CA GLN A 164 -26.35 -33.72 -28.13
C GLN A 164 -27.77 -33.21 -27.87
N ARG A 165 -28.67 -34.04 -27.33
CA ARG A 165 -30.06 -33.64 -27.05
C ARG A 165 -30.13 -32.55 -25.97
N ARG A 166 -29.30 -32.65 -24.94
CA ARG A 166 -29.24 -31.67 -23.85
C ARG A 166 -28.66 -30.34 -24.33
N ILE A 167 -27.62 -30.40 -25.17
CA ILE A 167 -27.01 -29.22 -25.79
C ILE A 167 -27.99 -28.49 -26.70
N ALA A 168 -28.67 -29.23 -27.58
CA ALA A 168 -29.66 -28.65 -28.48
C ALA A 168 -30.80 -27.99 -27.71
N VAL A 169 -31.35 -28.65 -26.68
CA VAL A 169 -32.42 -28.07 -25.84
C VAL A 169 -31.94 -26.85 -25.06
N ALA A 170 -30.73 -26.90 -24.48
CA ALA A 170 -30.16 -25.77 -23.76
C ALA A 170 -29.91 -24.57 -24.67
N TYR A 171 -29.37 -24.79 -25.87
CA TYR A 171 -29.12 -23.73 -26.84
C TYR A 171 -30.41 -23.16 -27.42
N LEU A 172 -31.39 -24.00 -27.78
CA LEU A 172 -32.69 -23.59 -28.30
C LEU A 172 -33.52 -22.79 -27.29
N ARG A 173 -33.47 -23.17 -26.00
CA ARG A 173 -34.18 -22.45 -24.93
C ARG A 173 -33.45 -21.18 -24.49
N GLY A 174 -32.14 -21.12 -24.70
CA GLY A 174 -31.29 -19.99 -24.30
C GLY A 174 -31.03 -19.02 -25.45
N TRP A 175 -29.92 -19.24 -26.15
CA TRP A 175 -29.29 -18.23 -27.01
C TRP A 175 -29.68 -18.28 -28.49
N PHE A 176 -30.27 -19.38 -28.96
CA PHE A 176 -30.58 -19.58 -30.38
C PHE A 176 -31.46 -18.46 -30.97
N GLY A 177 -32.50 -18.02 -30.28
CA GLY A 177 -33.41 -16.99 -30.80
C GLY A 177 -32.69 -15.66 -31.08
N ILE A 178 -31.78 -15.27 -30.19
CA ILE A 178 -30.97 -14.04 -30.32
C ILE A 178 -29.93 -14.20 -31.43
N ASP A 179 -29.24 -15.34 -31.47
CA ASP A 179 -28.24 -15.63 -32.51
C ASP A 179 -28.87 -15.69 -33.90
N PHE A 180 -30.06 -16.30 -34.03
CA PHE A 180 -30.80 -16.36 -35.27
C PHE A 180 -31.31 -14.98 -35.71
N ALA A 181 -31.99 -14.24 -34.83
CA ALA A 181 -32.51 -12.90 -35.14
C ALA A 181 -31.40 -11.91 -35.53
N SER A 182 -30.21 -12.04 -34.93
CA SER A 182 -29.06 -11.21 -35.26
C SER A 182 -28.29 -11.69 -36.50
N THR A 183 -28.45 -12.93 -36.95
CA THR A 183 -27.75 -13.50 -38.13
C THR A 183 -28.59 -13.45 -39.40
N PHE A 184 -29.91 -13.53 -39.26
CA PHE A 184 -30.82 -13.58 -40.39
C PHE A 184 -30.77 -12.27 -41.21
N PRO A 185 -30.55 -12.33 -42.53
CA PRO A 185 -30.42 -11.14 -43.38
C PRO A 185 -31.81 -10.57 -43.75
N ILE A 186 -32.56 -10.09 -42.74
CA ILE A 186 -33.94 -9.59 -42.91
C ILE A 186 -33.99 -8.47 -43.96
N ASP A 187 -32.97 -7.61 -44.01
CA ASP A 187 -32.88 -6.51 -44.94
C ASP A 187 -32.81 -6.97 -46.40
N ARG A 188 -31.97 -7.96 -46.70
CA ARG A 188 -31.81 -8.48 -48.07
C ARG A 188 -33.03 -9.26 -48.52
N VAL A 189 -33.61 -10.03 -47.59
CA VAL A 189 -34.87 -10.74 -47.84
C VAL A 189 -35.98 -9.73 -48.11
N ALA A 190 -36.08 -8.65 -47.32
CA ALA A 190 -37.07 -7.60 -47.53
C ALA A 190 -36.90 -6.89 -48.89
N THR A 191 -35.67 -6.57 -49.30
CA THR A 191 -35.42 -5.98 -50.63
C THR A 191 -35.69 -6.94 -51.79
N TRP A 192 -35.56 -8.25 -51.57
CA TRP A 192 -35.87 -9.27 -52.58
C TRP A 192 -37.38 -9.52 -52.70
N VAL A 193 -38.11 -9.52 -51.57
CA VAL A 193 -39.57 -9.72 -51.52
C VAL A 193 -40.33 -8.48 -52.01
N TYR A 194 -39.82 -7.27 -51.76
CA TYR A 194 -40.41 -6.01 -52.21
C TYR A 194 -39.46 -5.25 -53.15
N PRO A 195 -39.35 -5.66 -54.42
CA PRO A 195 -38.56 -4.93 -55.41
C PRO A 195 -39.12 -3.52 -55.66
N SER A 196 -38.20 -2.59 -55.89
CA SER A 196 -38.32 -1.12 -55.79
C SER A 196 -39.39 -0.42 -56.63
N GLU A 197 -40.18 -1.12 -57.45
CA GLU A 197 -41.22 -0.50 -58.28
C GLU A 197 -42.59 -0.37 -57.59
N SER A 198 -42.80 -1.03 -56.43
CA SER A 198 -44.15 -1.18 -55.85
C SER A 198 -44.41 -0.46 -54.51
N VAL A 199 -43.44 0.25 -53.93
CA VAL A 199 -43.59 0.86 -52.59
C VAL A 199 -43.20 2.33 -52.59
N HIS A 200 -44.19 3.23 -52.68
CA HIS A 200 -44.03 4.68 -52.56
C HIS A 200 -43.72 5.17 -51.12
N SER A 201 -43.64 4.30 -50.11
CA SER A 201 -43.39 4.73 -48.75
C SER A 201 -41.90 4.69 -48.39
N THR A 202 -41.25 5.85 -48.44
CA THR A 202 -39.92 6.11 -47.86
C THR A 202 -39.81 5.65 -46.39
N VAL A 203 -40.94 5.59 -45.67
CA VAL A 203 -41.06 5.11 -44.29
C VAL A 203 -40.73 3.62 -44.13
N VAL A 204 -41.22 2.75 -45.03
CA VAL A 204 -40.96 1.29 -44.96
C VAL A 204 -39.49 0.99 -45.27
N LEU A 205 -38.90 1.70 -46.24
CA LEU A 205 -37.46 1.61 -46.55
C LEU A 205 -36.57 2.06 -45.39
N LYS A 206 -36.95 3.12 -44.65
CA LYS A 206 -36.26 3.55 -43.43
C LYS A 206 -36.37 2.48 -42.32
N GLY A 207 -37.55 1.91 -42.11
CA GLY A 207 -37.77 0.82 -41.15
C GLY A 207 -36.92 -0.42 -41.44
N VAL A 208 -36.82 -0.84 -42.71
CA VAL A 208 -36.00 -2.00 -43.12
C VAL A 208 -34.50 -1.78 -42.84
N LYS A 209 -34.00 -0.54 -43.00
CA LYS A 209 -32.61 -0.21 -42.64
C LYS A 209 -32.36 -0.31 -41.13
N LEU A 210 -33.33 0.09 -40.29
CA LEU A 210 -33.24 0.00 -38.83
C LEU A 210 -33.25 -1.45 -38.31
N VAL A 211 -33.91 -2.38 -39.01
CA VAL A 211 -33.90 -3.82 -38.66
C VAL A 211 -32.47 -4.39 -38.66
N ARG A 212 -31.54 -3.81 -39.44
CA ARG A 212 -30.12 -4.21 -39.40
C ARG A 212 -29.49 -4.04 -38.02
N LEU A 213 -29.98 -3.13 -37.17
CA LEU A 213 -29.49 -2.93 -35.80
C LEU A 213 -29.67 -4.17 -34.91
N LEU A 214 -30.54 -5.11 -35.27
CA LEU A 214 -30.62 -6.42 -34.58
C LEU A 214 -29.28 -7.17 -34.59
N LYS A 215 -28.40 -6.90 -35.57
CA LYS A 215 -27.02 -7.42 -35.60
C LYS A 215 -26.19 -6.99 -34.38
N LEU A 216 -26.49 -5.85 -33.74
CA LEU A 216 -25.81 -5.39 -32.53
C LEU A 216 -26.05 -6.30 -31.32
N LEU A 217 -27.09 -7.14 -31.33
CA LEU A 217 -27.30 -8.15 -30.27
C LEU A 217 -26.12 -9.13 -30.16
N ARG A 218 -25.30 -9.25 -31.22
CA ARG A 218 -24.05 -10.04 -31.23
C ARG A 218 -22.99 -9.48 -30.27
N VAL A 219 -23.01 -8.18 -29.93
CA VAL A 219 -22.07 -7.53 -28.98
C VAL A 219 -22.06 -8.22 -27.63
N ARG A 220 -23.19 -8.79 -27.20
CA ARG A 220 -23.28 -9.55 -25.94
C ARG A 220 -22.36 -10.79 -25.91
N LYS A 221 -21.95 -11.33 -27.06
CA LYS A 221 -20.97 -12.43 -27.14
C LYS A 221 -19.57 -12.00 -26.62
N ILE A 222 -19.22 -10.72 -26.72
CA ILE A 222 -17.93 -10.16 -26.28
C ILE A 222 -17.71 -10.37 -24.77
N GLY A 223 -18.76 -10.28 -23.94
CA GLY A 223 -18.64 -10.46 -22.50
C GLY A 223 -18.08 -11.82 -22.09
N SER A 224 -18.50 -12.90 -22.75
CA SER A 224 -17.95 -14.24 -22.49
C SER A 224 -16.51 -14.42 -22.97
N MET A 225 -16.07 -13.60 -23.92
CA MET A 225 -14.70 -13.62 -24.45
C MET A 225 -13.74 -12.84 -23.56
N LEU A 226 -14.17 -11.68 -23.06
CA LEU A 226 -13.40 -10.90 -22.10
C LEU A 226 -13.04 -11.73 -20.86
N ALA A 227 -13.98 -12.53 -20.33
CA ALA A 227 -13.71 -13.44 -19.22
C ALA A 227 -12.65 -14.51 -19.56
N LYS A 228 -12.70 -15.09 -20.76
CA LYS A 228 -11.69 -16.09 -21.21
C LYS A 228 -10.32 -15.47 -21.46
N VAL A 229 -10.28 -14.23 -21.95
CA VAL A 229 -9.04 -13.47 -22.16
C VAL A 229 -8.44 -13.09 -20.81
N GLU A 230 -9.26 -12.65 -19.86
CA GLU A 230 -8.86 -12.35 -18.48
C GLU A 230 -8.24 -13.57 -17.79
N GLU A 231 -8.80 -14.77 -17.98
CA GLU A 231 -8.26 -16.01 -17.40
C GLU A 231 -6.90 -16.43 -18.01
N ARG A 232 -6.66 -16.17 -19.30
CA ARG A 232 -5.41 -16.57 -19.98
C ARG A 232 -4.30 -15.53 -19.87
N VAL A 233 -4.66 -14.27 -19.75
CA VAL A 233 -3.68 -13.19 -19.59
C VAL A 233 -3.46 -13.01 -18.10
N ASN A 234 -2.32 -13.48 -17.59
CA ASN A 234 -1.82 -13.15 -16.23
C ASN A 234 -1.46 -11.65 -16.10
N ALA A 235 -2.31 -10.76 -16.62
CA ALA A 235 -2.21 -9.33 -16.44
C ALA A 235 -2.92 -8.91 -15.15
N ASN A 236 -2.59 -7.72 -14.68
CA ASN A 236 -3.29 -7.14 -13.55
C ASN A 236 -4.77 -6.93 -13.92
N GLN A 237 -5.67 -7.61 -13.20
CA GLN A 237 -7.12 -7.50 -13.35
C GLN A 237 -7.61 -6.05 -13.36
N SER A 238 -6.95 -5.21 -12.55
CA SER A 238 -7.16 -3.77 -12.49
C SER A 238 -6.97 -3.14 -13.87
N VAL A 239 -5.83 -3.37 -14.53
CA VAL A 239 -5.50 -2.78 -15.83
C VAL A 239 -6.48 -3.24 -16.91
N LEU A 240 -6.85 -4.53 -16.89
CA LEU A 240 -7.86 -5.06 -17.82
C LEU A 240 -9.22 -4.36 -17.62
N SER A 241 -9.64 -4.15 -16.37
CA SER A 241 -10.89 -3.45 -16.03
C SER A 241 -10.88 -2.00 -16.52
N LEU A 242 -9.75 -1.27 -16.38
CA LEU A 242 -9.62 0.10 -16.90
C LEU A 242 -9.78 0.14 -18.43
N VAL A 243 -9.08 -0.75 -19.14
CA VAL A 243 -9.16 -0.83 -20.61
C VAL A 243 -10.59 -1.16 -21.05
N GLN A 244 -11.27 -2.08 -20.36
CA GLN A 244 -12.66 -2.42 -20.64
C GLN A 244 -13.60 -1.22 -20.47
N ILE A 245 -13.46 -0.44 -19.40
CA ILE A 245 -14.29 0.73 -19.14
C ILE A 245 -14.04 1.84 -20.17
N LEU A 246 -12.78 2.06 -20.57
CA LEU A 246 -12.43 3.03 -21.61
C LEU A 246 -13.02 2.65 -22.98
N LEU A 247 -12.93 1.36 -23.34
CA LEU A 247 -13.55 0.84 -24.56
C LEU A 247 -15.08 0.94 -24.52
N LEU A 248 -15.69 0.72 -23.35
CA LEU A 248 -17.13 0.91 -23.17
C LEU A 248 -17.56 2.36 -23.33
N LEU A 249 -16.78 3.32 -22.78
CA LEU A 249 -17.01 4.76 -22.97
C LEU A 249 -16.99 5.13 -24.45
N LEU A 250 -15.94 4.72 -25.17
CA LEU A 250 -15.78 4.96 -26.61
C LEU A 250 -16.92 4.37 -27.43
N PHE A 251 -17.34 3.14 -27.08
CA PHE A 251 -18.41 2.47 -27.80
C PHE A 251 -19.75 3.18 -27.56
N LEU A 252 -20.07 3.54 -26.31
CA LEU A 252 -21.31 4.23 -25.99
C LEU A 252 -21.35 5.64 -26.61
N SER A 253 -20.25 6.38 -26.57
CA SER A 253 -20.16 7.71 -27.19
C SER A 253 -20.30 7.63 -28.71
N HIS A 254 -19.73 6.61 -29.35
CA HIS A 254 -19.94 6.33 -30.77
C HIS A 254 -21.41 6.06 -31.11
N LEU A 255 -22.12 5.24 -30.32
CA LEU A 255 -23.54 4.98 -30.53
C LEU A 255 -24.37 6.26 -30.37
N VAL A 256 -24.11 7.02 -29.31
CA VAL A 256 -24.78 8.31 -29.06
C VAL A 256 -24.52 9.29 -30.21
N ALA A 257 -23.28 9.38 -30.71
CA ALA A 257 -22.92 10.21 -31.85
C ALA A 257 -23.68 9.83 -33.13
N CYS A 258 -23.79 8.53 -33.40
CA CYS A 258 -24.54 8.04 -34.55
C CYS A 258 -26.04 8.37 -34.43
N VAL A 259 -26.63 8.24 -33.24
CA VAL A 259 -28.03 8.60 -33.01
C VAL A 259 -28.23 10.12 -33.13
N TRP A 260 -27.32 10.91 -32.56
CA TRP A 260 -27.34 12.37 -32.62
C TRP A 260 -27.33 12.90 -34.05
N PHE A 261 -26.47 12.34 -34.91
CA PHE A 261 -26.45 12.70 -36.32
C PHE A 261 -27.69 12.21 -37.08
N TYR A 262 -28.14 10.98 -36.81
CA TYR A 262 -29.33 10.43 -37.47
C TYR A 262 -30.58 11.29 -37.23
N VAL A 263 -30.77 11.79 -36.00
CA VAL A 263 -31.87 12.72 -35.67
C VAL A 263 -31.64 14.09 -36.32
N GLY A 264 -30.41 14.61 -36.30
CA GLY A 264 -30.09 15.92 -36.89
C GLY A 264 -30.29 15.97 -38.41
N LYS A 265 -30.08 14.86 -39.12
CA LYS A 265 -30.26 14.82 -40.58
C LYS A 265 -31.72 14.96 -41.04
N GLU A 266 -32.70 14.62 -40.20
CA GLU A 266 -34.12 14.55 -40.60
C GLU A 266 -34.82 15.92 -40.64
N ASP A 267 -34.32 16.93 -39.90
CA ASP A 267 -34.94 18.26 -39.80
C ASP A 267 -33.97 19.34 -40.28
N ILE A 268 -34.44 20.26 -41.12
CA ILE A 268 -33.66 21.39 -41.65
C ILE A 268 -33.32 22.41 -40.54
N SER A 269 -34.12 22.46 -39.49
CA SER A 269 -33.89 23.32 -38.32
C SER A 269 -32.93 22.72 -37.28
N SER A 270 -32.35 21.55 -37.57
CA SER A 270 -31.45 20.83 -36.67
C SER A 270 -30.11 21.51 -36.42
N TRP A 271 -29.39 21.00 -35.42
CA TRP A 271 -28.02 21.40 -35.14
C TRP A 271 -27.09 21.24 -36.36
N SER A 272 -27.27 20.20 -37.18
CA SER A 272 -26.34 19.91 -38.28
C SER A 272 -26.46 20.90 -39.43
N TYR A 273 -27.67 21.40 -39.71
CA TYR A 273 -27.89 22.46 -40.68
C TYR A 273 -27.47 23.82 -40.11
N SER A 274 -27.81 24.11 -38.84
CA SER A 274 -27.40 25.34 -38.15
C SER A 274 -25.88 25.52 -38.09
N MET A 275 -25.13 24.42 -38.03
CA MET A 275 -23.66 24.45 -37.99
C MET A 275 -23.02 24.51 -39.38
N GLY A 276 -23.78 24.31 -40.46
CA GLY A 276 -23.30 24.33 -41.84
C GLY A 276 -22.73 23.00 -42.33
N TYR A 277 -22.90 21.89 -41.60
CA TYR A 277 -22.35 20.58 -41.98
C TYR A 277 -23.11 19.87 -43.12
N MET A 278 -24.22 20.46 -43.56
CA MET A 278 -25.04 19.96 -44.67
C MET A 278 -24.78 20.71 -45.99
N ALA A 279 -23.92 21.72 -45.99
CA ALA A 279 -23.46 22.38 -47.20
C ALA A 279 -22.29 21.58 -47.82
N ASP A 280 -22.29 21.42 -49.15
CA ASP A 280 -21.27 20.66 -49.89
C ASP A 280 -19.94 21.43 -50.10
N ASP A 281 -19.79 22.58 -49.43
CA ASP A 281 -18.72 23.55 -49.69
C ASP A 281 -17.36 23.19 -49.04
N HIS A 282 -17.31 22.11 -48.24
CA HIS A 282 -16.12 21.75 -47.46
C HIS A 282 -15.47 20.43 -47.89
N HIS A 283 -14.14 20.41 -48.03
CA HIS A 283 -13.41 19.15 -48.13
C HIS A 283 -13.58 18.36 -46.82
N HIS A 284 -13.82 17.05 -46.90
CA HIS A 284 -13.99 16.15 -45.74
C HIS A 284 -15.29 16.32 -44.91
N VAL A 285 -16.42 16.70 -45.54
CA VAL A 285 -17.73 16.85 -44.88
C VAL A 285 -18.10 15.65 -43.99
N LEU A 286 -17.90 14.43 -44.48
CA LEU A 286 -18.30 13.22 -43.74
C LEU A 286 -17.53 13.04 -42.42
N SER A 287 -16.22 13.26 -42.42
CA SER A 287 -15.42 13.14 -41.20
C SER A 287 -15.74 14.27 -40.22
N LEU A 288 -16.05 15.47 -40.71
CA LEU A 288 -16.51 16.58 -39.86
C LEU A 288 -17.86 16.23 -39.21
N GLN A 289 -18.83 15.75 -39.99
CA GLN A 289 -20.13 15.33 -39.47
C GLN A 289 -20.00 14.25 -38.38
N TYR A 290 -19.16 13.23 -38.60
CA TYR A 290 -18.93 12.17 -37.62
C TYR A 290 -18.19 12.68 -36.39
N LEU A 291 -17.10 13.42 -36.59
CA LEU A 291 -16.25 13.89 -35.50
C LEU A 291 -16.97 14.92 -34.62
N SER A 292 -17.74 15.84 -35.19
CA SER A 292 -18.55 16.79 -34.42
C SER A 292 -19.67 16.10 -33.64
N SER A 293 -20.27 15.05 -34.19
CA SER A 293 -21.25 14.23 -33.47
C SER A 293 -20.62 13.46 -32.31
N LEU A 294 -19.43 12.91 -32.53
CA LEU A 294 -18.64 12.21 -31.50
C LEU A 294 -18.17 13.16 -30.41
N TYR A 295 -17.72 14.34 -30.81
CA TYR A 295 -17.34 15.42 -29.91
C TYR A 295 -18.50 15.83 -29.01
N TRP A 296 -19.70 16.10 -29.56
CA TRP A 296 -20.88 16.40 -28.76
C TRP A 296 -21.23 15.28 -27.78
N ALA A 297 -21.21 14.02 -28.24
CA ALA A 297 -21.49 12.87 -27.41
C ALA A 297 -20.51 12.75 -26.22
N ILE A 298 -19.21 12.89 -26.49
CA ILE A 298 -18.17 12.81 -25.46
C ILE A 298 -18.29 13.98 -24.49
N VAL A 299 -18.37 15.22 -24.98
CA VAL A 299 -18.52 16.44 -24.16
C VAL A 299 -19.72 16.37 -23.22
N THR A 300 -20.83 15.82 -23.69
CA THR A 300 -22.06 15.64 -22.89
C THR A 300 -21.91 14.49 -21.89
N MET A 301 -21.34 13.36 -22.31
CA MET A 301 -21.16 12.19 -21.43
C MET A 301 -20.10 12.39 -20.35
N THR A 302 -19.05 13.18 -20.62
CA THR A 302 -18.02 13.56 -19.64
C THR A 302 -18.38 14.82 -18.86
N THR A 303 -19.63 15.29 -19.00
CA THR A 303 -20.23 16.42 -18.27
C THR A 303 -19.49 17.75 -18.40
N VAL A 304 -18.70 17.95 -19.46
CA VAL A 304 -17.97 19.21 -19.70
C VAL A 304 -18.89 20.28 -20.26
N GLY A 305 -19.68 19.95 -21.29
CA GLY A 305 -20.78 20.79 -21.76
C GLY A 305 -20.44 22.21 -22.26
N TYR A 306 -19.52 22.36 -23.23
CA TYR A 306 -19.15 23.68 -23.80
C TYR A 306 -20.30 24.49 -24.42
N GLY A 307 -21.47 23.90 -24.68
CA GLY A 307 -22.64 24.63 -25.17
C GLY A 307 -22.51 25.18 -26.61
N ASP A 308 -21.58 24.64 -27.39
CA ASP A 308 -21.32 25.03 -28.78
C ASP A 308 -22.21 24.29 -29.78
N ILE A 309 -22.45 23.01 -29.54
CA ILE A 309 -23.45 22.20 -30.24
C ILE A 309 -24.63 21.99 -29.30
N VAL A 310 -25.76 22.64 -29.62
CA VAL A 310 -26.98 22.62 -28.81
C VAL A 310 -28.18 22.07 -29.60
N PRO A 311 -29.12 21.37 -28.94
CA PRO A 311 -30.37 20.97 -29.58
C PRO A 311 -31.17 22.19 -30.04
N LYS A 312 -31.76 22.09 -31.22
CA LYS A 312 -32.67 23.09 -31.81
C LYS A 312 -34.09 22.55 -31.94
N THR A 313 -34.25 21.25 -32.17
CA THR A 313 -35.56 20.60 -32.35
C THR A 313 -36.05 19.91 -31.08
N LYS A 314 -37.38 19.74 -30.93
CA LYS A 314 -37.97 19.07 -29.75
C LYS A 314 -37.45 17.63 -29.56
N THR A 315 -37.18 16.93 -30.67
CA THR A 315 -36.61 15.58 -30.69
C THR A 315 -35.17 15.58 -30.19
N GLU A 316 -34.35 16.55 -30.63
CA GLU A 316 -32.98 16.73 -30.13
C GLU A 316 -32.96 17.09 -28.64
N PHE A 317 -33.84 17.99 -28.19
CA PHE A 317 -33.97 18.33 -26.77
C PHE A 317 -34.27 17.10 -25.91
N THR A 318 -35.23 16.28 -26.36
CA THR A 318 -35.59 15.04 -25.68
C THR A 318 -34.41 14.07 -25.62
N LEU A 319 -33.72 13.87 -26.75
CA LEU A 319 -32.54 13.01 -26.83
C LEU A 319 -31.41 13.51 -25.91
N ALA A 320 -31.10 14.81 -25.94
CA ALA A 320 -30.07 15.42 -25.10
C ALA A 320 -30.36 15.22 -23.61
N MET A 321 -31.62 15.37 -23.16
CA MET A 321 -31.99 15.10 -21.77
C MET A 321 -31.69 13.66 -21.34
N PHE A 322 -32.03 12.67 -22.17
CA PHE A 322 -31.72 11.26 -21.89
C PHE A 322 -30.21 11.01 -21.86
N VAL A 323 -29.47 11.56 -22.81
CA VAL A 323 -28.00 11.42 -22.88
C VAL A 323 -27.33 12.04 -21.67
N MET A 324 -27.78 13.20 -21.18
CA MET A 324 -27.24 13.83 -19.97
C MET A 324 -27.39 12.95 -18.73
N VAL A 325 -28.58 12.34 -18.52
CA VAL A 325 -28.81 11.43 -17.38
C VAL A 325 -27.91 10.20 -17.46
N ILE A 326 -27.81 9.58 -18.64
CA ILE A 326 -26.92 8.44 -18.87
C ILE A 326 -25.45 8.84 -18.65
N GLY A 327 -25.06 10.01 -19.14
CA GLY A 327 -23.73 10.58 -19.01
C GLY A 327 -23.29 10.73 -17.56
N VAL A 328 -24.11 11.38 -16.72
CA VAL A 328 -23.81 11.58 -15.29
C VAL A 328 -23.64 10.26 -14.56
N VAL A 329 -24.54 9.29 -14.78
CA VAL A 329 -24.46 7.96 -14.15
C VAL A 329 -23.19 7.23 -14.59
N PHE A 330 -22.88 7.27 -15.90
CA PHE A 330 -21.72 6.60 -16.45
C PHE A 330 -20.39 7.22 -15.99
N PHE A 331 -20.33 8.56 -15.95
CA PHE A 331 -19.17 9.28 -15.47
C PHE A 331 -18.91 9.02 -13.98
N GLY A 332 -19.96 8.98 -13.15
CA GLY A 332 -19.86 8.55 -11.75
C GLY A 332 -19.34 7.11 -11.60
N TYR A 333 -19.80 6.19 -12.46
CA TYR A 333 -19.28 4.81 -12.50
C TYR A 333 -17.80 4.74 -12.87
N ILE A 334 -17.33 5.57 -13.81
CA ILE A 334 -15.90 5.67 -14.16
C ILE A 334 -15.08 6.12 -12.94
N ILE A 335 -15.50 7.19 -12.27
CA ILE A 335 -14.79 7.71 -11.09
C ILE A 335 -14.69 6.62 -10.01
N GLY A 336 -15.80 5.93 -9.69
CA GLY A 336 -15.80 4.86 -8.69
C GLY A 336 -14.86 3.69 -9.03
N ASN A 337 -14.81 3.27 -10.30
CA ASN A 337 -13.91 2.20 -10.73
C ASN A 337 -12.45 2.65 -10.77
N ILE A 338 -12.16 3.89 -11.17
CA ILE A 338 -10.80 4.43 -11.10
C ILE A 338 -10.33 4.50 -9.64
N THR A 339 -11.19 4.89 -8.70
CA THR A 339 -10.85 4.82 -7.27
C THR A 339 -10.49 3.40 -6.83
N SER A 340 -11.33 2.41 -7.17
CA SER A 340 -11.02 1.01 -6.86
C SER A 340 -9.77 0.48 -7.58
N LEU A 341 -9.49 0.97 -8.79
CA LEU A 341 -8.32 0.59 -9.58
C LEU A 341 -7.03 1.03 -8.91
N VAL A 342 -6.96 2.31 -8.52
CA VAL A 342 -5.79 2.89 -7.83
C VAL A 342 -5.48 2.09 -6.57
N ASP A 343 -6.53 1.67 -5.89
CA ASP A 343 -6.47 0.83 -4.70
C ASP A 343 -5.92 -0.59 -4.95
N ASN A 344 -6.04 -1.11 -6.18
CA ASN A 344 -5.72 -2.51 -6.54
C ASN A 344 -4.47 -2.69 -7.44
N LEU A 345 -3.93 -1.62 -8.06
CA LEU A 345 -2.80 -1.70 -9.00
C LEU A 345 -1.50 -2.26 -8.39
N SER A 346 -1.33 -2.17 -7.07
CA SER A 346 -0.26 -2.87 -6.36
C SER A 346 -0.70 -3.22 -4.93
N ALA A 347 -1.43 -4.31 -4.76
CA ALA A 347 -1.88 -4.76 -3.44
C ALA A 347 -0.71 -4.85 -2.43
N SER A 348 0.41 -5.47 -2.82
CA SER A 348 1.60 -5.56 -1.96
C SER A 348 2.25 -4.21 -1.67
N GLY A 349 2.40 -3.34 -2.68
CA GLY A 349 3.03 -2.03 -2.52
C GLY A 349 2.17 -1.08 -1.68
N ARG A 350 0.84 -1.14 -1.87
CA ARG A 350 -0.14 -0.44 -1.05
C ARG A 350 -0.11 -0.95 0.38
N MET A 351 -0.22 -2.25 0.62
CA MET A 351 -0.19 -2.83 1.97
C MET A 351 1.11 -2.47 2.69
N GLN A 352 2.25 -2.47 1.99
CA GLN A 352 3.53 -2.01 2.54
C GLN A 352 3.48 -0.52 2.93
N SER A 353 2.98 0.33 2.02
CA SER A 353 2.84 1.76 2.27
C SER A 353 1.85 2.07 3.38
N GLU A 354 0.78 1.29 3.51
CA GLU A 354 -0.24 1.40 4.56
C GLU A 354 0.35 1.00 5.91
N ARG A 355 1.01 -0.16 6.01
CA ARG A 355 1.73 -0.59 7.23
C ARG A 355 2.80 0.43 7.64
N MET A 356 3.53 0.98 6.68
CA MET A 356 4.53 2.03 6.92
C MET A 356 3.89 3.36 7.34
N THR A 357 2.71 3.69 6.80
CA THR A 357 1.94 4.88 7.21
C THR A 357 1.45 4.74 8.63
N LEU A 358 0.82 3.61 8.99
CA LEU A 358 0.41 3.31 10.36
C LEU A 358 1.59 3.38 11.33
N LEU A 359 2.76 2.89 10.93
CA LEU A 359 3.99 2.99 11.73
C LEU A 359 4.45 4.44 11.92
N LYS A 360 4.42 5.27 10.87
CA LYS A 360 4.75 6.70 10.96
C LYS A 360 3.77 7.45 11.86
N GLU A 361 2.47 7.19 11.72
CA GLU A 361 1.42 7.77 12.56
C GLU A 361 1.58 7.34 14.02
N TYR A 362 1.98 6.08 14.27
CA TYR A 362 2.35 5.61 15.60
C TYR A 362 3.54 6.40 16.19
N ILE A 363 4.60 6.61 15.41
CA ILE A 363 5.78 7.40 15.82
C ILE A 363 5.39 8.85 16.15
N ILE A 364 4.53 9.46 15.34
CA ILE A 364 4.05 10.84 15.50
C ILE A 364 3.15 10.95 16.74
N SER A 365 2.17 10.06 16.88
CA SER A 365 1.22 10.05 18.01
C SER A 365 1.91 9.83 19.36
N ARG A 366 2.92 8.95 19.42
CA ARG A 366 3.76 8.73 20.60
C ARG A 366 4.87 9.79 20.79
N LYS A 367 4.95 10.80 19.91
CA LYS A 367 5.95 11.89 19.95
C LYS A 367 7.38 11.38 20.11
N LEU A 368 7.71 10.28 19.44
CA LEU A 368 9.05 9.68 19.56
C LEU A 368 10.13 10.62 19.00
N PRO A 369 11.33 10.66 19.59
CA PRO A 369 12.44 11.43 19.07
C PRO A 369 12.71 11.10 17.60
N LYS A 370 12.99 12.11 16.75
CA LYS A 370 13.20 11.94 15.30
C LYS A 370 14.19 10.83 14.96
N HIS A 371 15.22 10.71 15.77
CA HIS A 371 16.25 9.70 15.63
C HIS A 371 15.71 8.27 15.85
N THR A 372 15.04 8.01 16.97
CA THR A 372 14.44 6.70 17.29
C THR A 372 13.35 6.35 16.27
N GLY A 373 12.53 7.34 15.88
CA GLY A 373 11.55 7.17 14.81
C GLY A 373 12.18 6.72 13.49
N LYS A 374 13.33 7.30 13.11
CA LYS A 374 14.06 6.87 11.90
C LYS A 374 14.57 5.43 12.02
N GLN A 375 15.10 5.01 13.16
CA GLN A 375 15.57 3.64 13.37
C GLN A 375 14.44 2.62 13.24
N ILE A 376 13.25 2.95 13.75
CA ILE A 376 12.05 2.12 13.60
C ILE A 376 11.66 2.02 12.12
N ILE A 377 11.62 3.14 11.40
CA ILE A 377 11.29 3.17 9.97
C ILE A 377 12.31 2.34 9.16
N ASP A 378 13.61 2.51 9.42
CA ASP A 378 14.68 1.78 8.74
C ASP A 378 14.59 0.26 9.00
N HIS A 379 14.27 -0.14 10.23
CA HIS A 379 14.03 -1.54 10.61
C HIS A 379 12.87 -2.15 9.83
N PHE A 380 11.70 -1.50 9.84
CA PHE A 380 10.52 -2.02 9.16
C PHE A 380 10.63 -1.96 7.65
N GLU A 381 11.32 -0.97 7.09
CA GLU A 381 11.59 -0.92 5.65
C GLU A 381 12.50 -2.08 5.21
N TYR A 382 13.49 -2.45 6.01
CA TYR A 382 14.29 -3.65 5.76
C TYR A 382 13.45 -4.93 5.92
N PHE A 383 12.65 -5.01 6.98
CA PHE A 383 11.77 -6.15 7.28
C PHE A 383 10.82 -6.45 6.13
N TYR A 384 10.04 -5.46 5.65
CA TYR A 384 9.09 -5.64 4.55
C TYR A 384 9.75 -5.78 3.16
N ARG A 385 11.06 -5.55 3.04
CA ARG A 385 11.81 -5.81 1.80
C ARG A 385 12.27 -7.26 1.69
N HIS A 386 12.55 -7.91 2.81
CA HIS A 386 13.05 -9.28 2.88
C HIS A 386 12.00 -10.28 3.34
N ARG A 387 10.82 -9.80 3.75
CA ARG A 387 9.66 -10.62 4.11
C ARG A 387 8.41 -10.14 3.39
N SER A 388 7.52 -11.08 3.11
CA SER A 388 6.18 -10.78 2.64
C SER A 388 5.44 -9.84 3.60
N VAL A 389 4.67 -8.90 3.04
CA VAL A 389 3.72 -8.06 3.81
C VAL A 389 2.47 -8.86 4.18
N PHE A 390 2.24 -10.00 3.52
CA PHE A 390 1.13 -10.89 3.78
C PHE A 390 1.38 -11.70 5.05
N ASP A 391 0.29 -12.07 5.71
CA ASP A 391 0.33 -12.96 6.87
C ASP A 391 0.59 -14.40 6.40
N GLU A 392 1.88 -14.75 6.32
CA GLU A 392 2.33 -16.07 5.85
C GLU A 392 1.74 -17.20 6.70
N GLU A 393 1.57 -17.00 8.01
CA GLU A 393 1.01 -18.00 8.91
C GLU A 393 -0.46 -18.30 8.56
N ALA A 394 -1.26 -17.26 8.33
CA ALA A 394 -2.65 -17.42 7.91
C ALA A 394 -2.78 -18.04 6.51
N VAL A 395 -1.92 -17.65 5.57
CA VAL A 395 -1.94 -18.18 4.19
C VAL A 395 -1.53 -19.65 4.17
N LEU A 396 -0.42 -19.99 4.84
CA LEU A 396 0.07 -21.36 4.92
C LEU A 396 -0.86 -22.26 5.75
N GLY A 397 -1.52 -21.70 6.77
CA GLY A 397 -2.52 -22.40 7.59
C GLY A 397 -3.75 -22.85 6.80
N ASN A 398 -4.12 -22.13 5.74
CA ASN A 398 -5.24 -22.48 4.86
C ASN A 398 -4.87 -23.52 3.78
N LEU A 399 -3.57 -23.82 3.60
CA LEU A 399 -3.13 -24.81 2.62
C LEU A 399 -3.24 -26.25 3.17
N PRO A 400 -3.62 -27.23 2.33
CA PRO A 400 -3.45 -28.63 2.66
C PRO A 400 -1.99 -28.92 3.06
N PRO A 401 -1.71 -29.74 4.10
CA PRO A 401 -0.36 -29.94 4.62
C PRO A 401 0.70 -30.30 3.57
N ILE A 402 0.32 -31.08 2.55
CA ILE A 402 1.21 -31.51 1.45
C ILE A 402 1.58 -30.33 0.53
N LEU A 403 0.63 -29.43 0.26
CA LEU A 403 0.91 -28.24 -0.56
C LEU A 403 1.69 -27.21 0.25
N ARG A 404 1.37 -27.06 1.54
CA ARG A 404 2.12 -26.22 2.47
C ARG A 404 3.59 -26.63 2.50
N ASP A 405 3.88 -27.91 2.69
CA ASP A 405 5.26 -28.44 2.71
C ASP A 405 6.00 -28.14 1.40
N LYS A 406 5.36 -28.39 0.24
CA LYS A 406 5.96 -28.08 -1.08
C LYS A 406 6.25 -26.59 -1.28
N VAL A 407 5.30 -25.72 -0.91
CA VAL A 407 5.45 -24.26 -1.06
C VAL A 407 6.56 -23.77 -0.15
N VAL A 408 6.55 -24.22 1.11
CA VAL A 408 7.55 -23.79 2.09
C VAL A 408 8.94 -24.31 1.73
N HIS A 409 9.08 -25.57 1.29
CA HIS A 409 10.34 -26.11 0.78
C HIS A 409 10.90 -25.26 -0.37
N HIS A 410 10.05 -24.91 -1.34
CA HIS A 410 10.47 -24.14 -2.51
C HIS A 410 10.91 -22.73 -2.12
N VAL A 411 10.16 -22.07 -1.24
CA VAL A 411 10.46 -20.70 -0.77
C VAL A 411 11.70 -20.65 0.11
N LEU A 412 11.93 -21.67 0.95
CA LEU A 412 12.99 -21.66 1.95
C LEU A 412 14.27 -22.40 1.53
N LYS A 413 14.32 -23.01 0.35
CA LYS A 413 15.45 -23.84 -0.08
C LYS A 413 16.81 -23.17 0.12
N GLU A 414 16.97 -21.95 -0.38
CA GLU A 414 18.23 -21.18 -0.26
C GLU A 414 18.57 -20.78 1.17
N PHE A 415 17.57 -20.71 2.05
CA PHE A 415 17.75 -20.38 3.46
C PHE A 415 18.26 -21.59 4.24
N ILE A 416 17.69 -22.77 3.99
CA ILE A 416 18.05 -24.03 4.65
C ILE A 416 19.49 -24.41 4.33
N GLU A 417 19.91 -24.24 3.07
CA GLU A 417 21.27 -24.54 2.61
C GLU A 417 22.36 -23.69 3.29
N ARG A 418 22.00 -22.61 4.01
CA ARG A 418 22.97 -21.74 4.71
C ARG A 418 23.30 -22.19 6.14
N PHE A 419 22.46 -23.00 6.76
CA PHE A 419 22.64 -23.41 8.16
C PHE A 419 22.87 -24.90 8.26
N ASP A 420 24.14 -25.30 8.41
CA ASP A 420 24.57 -26.70 8.39
C ASP A 420 23.81 -27.58 9.40
N PHE A 421 23.48 -27.04 10.58
CA PHE A 421 22.76 -27.83 11.59
C PHE A 421 21.34 -28.17 11.16
N LEU A 422 20.66 -27.30 10.40
CA LEU A 422 19.29 -27.53 9.93
C LEU A 422 19.22 -28.59 8.84
N ALA A 423 20.30 -28.78 8.07
CA ALA A 423 20.34 -29.79 7.01
C ALA A 423 20.19 -31.23 7.53
N SER A 424 20.49 -31.47 8.82
CA SER A 424 20.43 -32.79 9.45
C SER A 424 19.04 -33.18 9.98
N TYR A 425 18.09 -32.24 10.03
CA TYR A 425 16.78 -32.44 10.66
C TYR A 425 15.65 -32.69 9.65
N HIS A 426 14.53 -33.23 10.15
CA HIS A 426 13.33 -33.48 9.35
C HIS A 426 12.82 -32.19 8.69
N HIS A 427 12.40 -32.30 7.43
CA HIS A 427 12.06 -31.13 6.62
C HIS A 427 10.94 -30.26 7.21
N SER A 428 9.98 -30.88 7.90
CA SER A 428 8.90 -30.17 8.60
C SER A 428 9.41 -29.34 9.80
N LEU A 429 10.40 -29.83 10.56
CA LEU A 429 11.00 -29.06 11.65
C LEU A 429 11.71 -27.81 11.10
N VAL A 430 12.49 -27.98 10.03
CA VAL A 430 13.21 -26.88 9.39
C VAL A 430 12.24 -25.82 8.86
N THR A 431 11.13 -26.26 8.27
CA THR A 431 10.01 -25.42 7.85
C THR A 431 9.43 -24.61 9.01
N ASP A 432 9.08 -25.27 10.12
CA ASP A 432 8.50 -24.62 11.31
C ASP A 432 9.46 -23.56 11.90
N VAL A 433 10.75 -23.87 11.97
CA VAL A 433 11.80 -22.96 12.45
C VAL A 433 11.95 -21.73 11.53
N ALA A 434 11.95 -21.95 10.23
CA ALA A 434 12.19 -20.89 9.26
C ALA A 434 10.99 -19.95 9.06
N VAL A 435 9.74 -20.46 9.10
CA VAL A 435 8.53 -19.62 9.09
C VAL A 435 8.45 -18.74 10.34
N ALA A 436 8.87 -19.27 11.49
CA ALA A 436 8.81 -18.57 12.77
C ALA A 436 9.95 -17.54 12.96
N MET A 437 11.02 -17.63 12.17
CA MET A 437 12.19 -16.78 12.27
C MET A 437 11.92 -15.37 11.73
N GLN A 438 12.46 -14.36 12.43
CA GLN A 438 12.26 -12.96 12.07
C GLN A 438 13.54 -12.33 11.54
N PRO A 439 13.52 -11.67 10.36
CA PRO A 439 14.70 -11.02 9.80
C PRO A 439 15.00 -9.69 10.49
N THR A 440 16.28 -9.43 10.74
CA THR A 440 16.82 -8.17 11.23
C THR A 440 18.18 -7.89 10.60
N PHE A 441 18.63 -6.65 10.69
CA PHE A 441 19.97 -6.27 10.25
C PHE A 441 20.67 -5.42 11.31
N CYS A 442 22.00 -5.48 11.26
CA CYS A 442 22.89 -4.64 12.06
C CYS A 442 23.96 -4.05 11.14
N LEU A 443 24.25 -2.76 11.29
CA LEU A 443 25.40 -2.16 10.61
C LEU A 443 26.69 -2.50 11.35
N LYS A 444 27.82 -2.28 10.68
CA LYS A 444 29.14 -2.38 11.30
C LYS A 444 29.23 -1.52 12.56
N ASP A 445 29.89 -2.05 13.58
CA ASP A 445 30.11 -1.50 14.92
C ASP A 445 28.81 -1.32 15.75
N GLU A 446 27.66 -1.82 15.27
CA GLU A 446 26.39 -1.80 15.99
C GLU A 446 26.31 -2.99 16.95
N THR A 447 25.87 -2.71 18.18
CA THR A 447 25.65 -3.72 19.23
C THR A 447 24.29 -4.38 19.03
N ILE A 448 24.27 -5.71 19.05
CA ILE A 448 23.07 -6.55 18.86
C ILE A 448 22.33 -6.68 20.19
N PHE A 449 23.08 -7.01 21.25
CA PHE A 449 22.64 -7.00 22.65
C PHE A 449 23.81 -6.61 23.55
N HIS A 450 23.50 -6.06 24.72
CA HIS A 450 24.46 -5.64 25.73
C HIS A 450 24.51 -6.64 26.91
N GLU A 451 25.68 -6.71 27.54
CA GLU A 451 25.87 -7.41 28.81
C GLU A 451 24.92 -6.85 29.89
N GLY A 452 24.23 -7.74 30.60
CA GLY A 452 23.23 -7.40 31.63
C GLY A 452 21.80 -7.21 31.12
N GLU A 453 21.54 -7.30 29.81
CA GLU A 453 20.18 -7.31 29.26
C GLU A 453 19.48 -8.66 29.47
N ILE A 454 18.15 -8.67 29.55
CA ILE A 454 17.36 -9.91 29.61
C ILE A 454 17.52 -10.69 28.30
N ALA A 455 17.95 -11.96 28.39
CA ALA A 455 18.14 -12.86 27.27
C ALA A 455 16.83 -13.58 26.93
N VAL A 456 16.26 -13.27 25.77
CA VAL A 456 14.99 -13.89 25.28
C VAL A 456 15.13 -14.49 23.87
N HIS A 457 16.18 -14.14 23.15
CA HIS A 457 16.30 -14.42 21.72
C HIS A 457 17.56 -15.23 21.39
N ILE A 458 17.45 -16.17 20.45
CA ILE A 458 18.60 -16.77 19.76
C ILE A 458 18.71 -16.13 18.38
N TYR A 459 19.92 -15.83 17.97
CA TYR A 459 20.22 -15.19 16.69
C TYR A 459 20.93 -16.16 15.74
N PHE A 460 20.61 -16.04 14.45
CA PHE A 460 21.15 -16.82 13.35
C PHE A 460 21.82 -15.87 12.36
N LEU A 461 23.12 -16.02 12.11
CA LEU A 461 23.87 -15.16 11.21
C LEU A 461 23.75 -15.68 9.78
N VAL A 462 23.06 -14.91 8.93
CA VAL A 462 22.80 -15.27 7.52
C VAL A 462 23.95 -14.79 6.64
N THR A 463 24.41 -13.55 6.86
CA THR A 463 25.58 -12.95 6.20
C THR A 463 26.26 -11.96 7.14
N GLY A 464 27.58 -11.87 7.11
CA GLY A 464 28.39 -10.94 7.88
C GLY A 464 29.28 -11.61 8.93
N THR A 465 29.89 -10.77 9.77
CA THR A 465 30.76 -11.22 10.87
C THR A 465 30.51 -10.36 12.08
N LEU A 466 30.46 -10.98 13.26
CA LEU A 466 30.27 -10.30 14.53
C LEU A 466 31.19 -10.86 15.60
N THR A 467 31.49 -10.03 16.59
CA THR A 467 32.35 -10.38 17.71
C THR A 467 31.56 -10.31 19.01
N VAL A 468 31.67 -11.38 19.80
CA VAL A 468 31.15 -11.43 21.16
C VAL A 468 32.24 -10.92 22.09
N VAL A 469 31.92 -9.93 22.92
CA VAL A 469 32.86 -9.21 23.77
C VAL A 469 32.38 -9.17 25.22
N LYS A 470 33.30 -9.12 26.17
CA LYS A 470 32.99 -8.92 27.59
C LYS A 470 33.75 -7.72 28.15
N SER A 471 33.06 -6.90 28.95
CA SER A 471 33.68 -5.75 29.60
C SER A 471 34.42 -6.22 30.86
N VAL A 472 35.74 -6.00 30.93
CA VAL A 472 36.53 -6.35 32.12
C VAL A 472 36.65 -5.14 33.03
N ALA A 473 35.94 -5.17 34.16
CA ALA A 473 35.77 -4.05 35.10
C ALA A 473 37.06 -3.44 35.67
N LYS A 474 38.21 -4.14 35.60
CA LYS A 474 39.49 -3.68 36.19
C LYS A 474 40.36 -2.80 35.29
N PHE A 475 40.12 -2.74 33.97
CA PHE A 475 41.05 -2.07 33.04
C PHE A 475 40.41 -1.32 31.86
N GLU A 476 39.07 -1.16 31.82
CA GLU A 476 38.36 -0.63 30.62
C GLU A 476 38.75 -1.34 29.30
N ARG A 477 39.27 -2.57 29.39
CA ARG A 477 39.64 -3.38 28.22
C ARG A 477 38.49 -4.30 27.86
N VAL A 478 38.04 -4.18 26.62
CA VAL A 478 37.05 -5.06 26.00
C VAL A 478 37.77 -6.35 25.57
N LYS A 479 37.44 -7.49 26.17
CA LYS A 479 38.00 -8.79 25.79
C LYS A 479 37.10 -9.44 24.73
N ASN A 480 37.66 -9.77 23.57
CA ASN A 480 36.97 -10.56 22.55
C ASN A 480 36.87 -12.02 23.01
N LEU A 481 35.66 -12.53 23.12
CA LEU A 481 35.36 -13.91 23.53
C LEU A 481 35.29 -14.84 22.32
N ALA A 482 34.59 -14.44 21.26
CA ALA A 482 34.41 -15.25 20.05
C ALA A 482 34.10 -14.37 18.83
N THR A 483 34.40 -14.87 17.64
CA THR A 483 33.96 -14.29 16.36
C THR A 483 33.00 -15.28 15.70
N ILE A 484 31.82 -14.80 15.31
CA ILE A 484 30.76 -15.59 14.67
C ILE A 484 30.73 -15.25 13.18
N TYR A 485 30.64 -16.29 12.35
CA TYR A 485 30.67 -16.23 10.88
C TYR A 485 29.33 -16.71 10.28
N ASP A 486 29.16 -16.50 8.97
CA ASP A 486 28.01 -16.93 8.19
C ASP A 486 27.59 -18.38 8.49
N GLY A 487 26.29 -18.61 8.65
CA GLY A 487 25.71 -19.93 8.93
C GLY A 487 25.74 -20.35 10.40
N GLN A 488 26.35 -19.56 11.29
CA GLN A 488 26.42 -19.84 12.72
C GLN A 488 25.29 -19.16 13.52
N HIS A 489 25.01 -19.68 14.71
CA HIS A 489 24.03 -19.13 15.65
C HIS A 489 24.69 -18.77 17.00
N PHE A 490 24.11 -17.80 17.72
CA PHE A 490 24.61 -17.30 19.00
C PHE A 490 23.48 -16.79 19.91
N GLY A 491 23.79 -16.66 21.21
CA GLY A 491 22.87 -16.19 22.25
C GLY A 491 22.06 -17.30 22.94
N GLU A 492 22.36 -18.57 22.65
CA GLU A 492 21.78 -19.74 23.32
C GLU A 492 22.38 -20.03 24.70
N VAL A 493 23.61 -19.58 24.97
CA VAL A 493 24.30 -19.81 26.26
C VAL A 493 23.49 -19.25 27.42
N GLU A 494 23.01 -18.02 27.31
CA GLU A 494 22.28 -17.39 28.41
C GLU A 494 20.84 -17.91 28.58
N LEU A 495 20.37 -18.71 27.63
CA LEU A 495 19.02 -19.30 27.64
C LEU A 495 19.01 -20.75 28.13
N TYR A 496 19.95 -21.57 27.69
CA TYR A 496 19.90 -23.03 27.86
C TYR A 496 21.10 -23.66 28.59
N HIS A 497 22.14 -22.89 28.91
CA HIS A 497 23.30 -23.44 29.62
C HIS A 497 22.94 -23.84 31.05
N ASP A 498 23.45 -24.97 31.55
CA ASP A 498 23.06 -25.50 32.87
C ASP A 498 23.47 -24.59 34.04
N VAL A 499 24.68 -24.02 33.99
CA VAL A 499 25.21 -23.07 35.00
C VAL A 499 24.92 -21.60 34.67
N PHE A 500 25.07 -21.15 33.43
CA PHE A 500 24.95 -19.73 33.05
C PHE A 500 23.61 -19.35 32.39
N GLY A 501 22.67 -20.30 32.28
CA GLY A 501 21.32 -20.12 31.69
C GLY A 501 20.38 -19.34 32.59
N HIS A 502 20.81 -18.17 33.03
CA HIS A 502 20.08 -17.30 33.93
C HIS A 502 19.22 -16.29 33.19
N GLY A 503 18.96 -16.41 31.88
CA GLY A 503 18.10 -15.45 31.17
C GLY A 503 18.63 -14.00 31.20
N VAL A 504 19.92 -13.80 31.47
CA VAL A 504 20.60 -12.49 31.43
C VAL A 504 21.87 -12.63 30.60
N ARG A 505 22.09 -11.68 29.69
CA ARG A 505 23.26 -11.63 28.79
C ARG A 505 24.56 -11.51 29.58
N VAL A 506 25.46 -12.47 29.42
CA VAL A 506 26.78 -12.52 30.10
C VAL A 506 27.89 -11.84 29.31
N SER A 507 27.58 -11.43 28.07
CA SER A 507 28.47 -10.79 27.12
C SER A 507 27.68 -9.83 26.23
N SER A 508 28.38 -8.99 25.47
CA SER A 508 27.80 -8.13 24.44
C SER A 508 28.15 -8.67 23.06
N ALA A 509 27.26 -8.58 22.08
CA ALA A 509 27.56 -8.95 20.69
C ALA A 509 27.62 -7.71 19.80
N ILE A 510 28.71 -7.54 19.05
CA ILE A 510 28.99 -6.36 18.21
C ILE A 510 29.22 -6.79 16.76
N ALA A 511 28.50 -6.20 15.82
CA ALA A 511 28.69 -6.46 14.41
C ALA A 511 30.05 -5.91 13.93
N SER A 512 30.93 -6.76 13.38
CA SER A 512 32.21 -6.35 12.80
C SER A 512 32.10 -5.89 11.35
N THR A 513 31.07 -6.38 10.66
CA THR A 513 30.66 -5.97 9.31
C THR A 513 29.14 -5.75 9.27
N TYR A 514 28.59 -5.41 8.10
CA TYR A 514 27.15 -5.45 7.93
C TYR A 514 26.64 -6.89 8.12
N CYS A 515 25.70 -7.09 9.05
CA CYS A 515 25.19 -8.40 9.41
C CYS A 515 23.69 -8.51 9.10
N GLN A 516 23.30 -9.54 8.35
CA GLN A 516 21.92 -9.98 8.23
C GLN A 516 21.69 -11.13 9.19
N LEU A 517 20.66 -11.00 10.01
CA LEU A 517 20.40 -11.89 11.13
C LEU A 517 18.95 -12.36 11.07
N GLY A 518 18.71 -13.62 11.37
CA GLY A 518 17.41 -14.11 11.83
C GLY A 518 17.39 -14.16 13.36
N PHE A 519 16.24 -14.01 13.99
CA PHE A 519 16.10 -14.31 15.41
C PHE A 519 14.82 -15.09 15.72
N LEU A 520 14.89 -15.90 16.77
CA LEU A 520 13.78 -16.65 17.35
C LEU A 520 13.67 -16.33 18.83
N THR A 521 12.43 -16.21 19.33
CA THR A 521 12.19 -16.06 20.76
C THR A 521 12.26 -17.42 21.46
N ARG A 522 12.63 -17.43 22.74
CA ARG A 522 12.59 -18.63 23.58
C ARG A 522 11.21 -19.31 23.54
N GLN A 523 10.14 -18.53 23.65
CA GLN A 523 8.76 -19.04 23.60
C GLN A 523 8.47 -19.78 22.28
N THR A 524 8.91 -19.22 21.16
CA THR A 524 8.77 -19.85 19.84
C THR A 524 9.54 -21.18 19.79
N ILE A 525 10.76 -21.21 20.31
CA ILE A 525 11.59 -22.41 20.32
C ILE A 525 11.01 -23.49 21.24
N GLU A 526 10.50 -23.13 22.41
CA GLU A 526 9.83 -24.06 23.32
C GLU A 526 8.52 -24.59 22.72
N SER A 527 7.75 -23.73 22.03
CA SER A 527 6.52 -24.13 21.32
C SER A 527 6.81 -25.15 20.21
N ILE A 528 7.82 -24.87 19.37
CA ILE A 528 8.29 -25.84 18.35
C ILE A 528 8.85 -27.09 19.03
N GLY A 529 9.56 -26.93 20.15
CA GLY A 529 10.14 -27.99 20.95
C GLY A 529 9.12 -28.96 21.57
N ASN A 530 7.89 -28.50 21.82
CA ASN A 530 6.81 -29.40 22.26
C ASN A 530 6.45 -30.45 21.19
N MET A 531 6.58 -30.10 19.91
CA MET A 531 6.41 -31.02 18.79
C MET A 531 7.73 -31.74 18.45
N TRP A 532 8.85 -31.02 18.55
CA TRP A 532 10.18 -31.48 18.15
C TRP A 532 11.22 -31.31 19.28
N PRO A 533 11.24 -32.20 20.28
CA PRO A 533 12.12 -32.06 21.45
C PRO A 533 13.61 -32.02 21.12
N GLU A 534 14.00 -32.62 20.00
CA GLU A 534 15.38 -32.66 19.48
C GLU A 534 15.97 -31.26 19.28
N LEU A 535 15.15 -30.27 18.90
CA LEU A 535 15.58 -28.89 18.70
C LEU A 535 16.07 -28.23 20.01
N VAL A 536 15.33 -28.44 21.09
CA VAL A 536 15.66 -27.86 22.41
C VAL A 536 16.91 -28.53 22.97
N GLU A 537 17.03 -29.84 22.79
CA GLU A 537 18.21 -30.59 23.20
C GLU A 537 19.46 -30.15 22.44
N TYR A 538 19.35 -29.89 21.13
CA TYR A 538 20.44 -29.31 20.35
C TYR A 538 20.92 -27.98 20.91
N PHE A 539 20.02 -27.03 21.19
CA PHE A 539 20.43 -25.73 21.75
C PHE A 539 21.04 -25.84 23.15
N ARG A 540 20.58 -26.79 23.98
CA ARG A 540 21.19 -27.10 25.27
C ARG A 540 22.61 -27.63 25.12
N GLN A 541 22.82 -28.59 24.22
CA GLN A 541 24.14 -29.13 23.93
C GLN A 541 25.07 -28.07 23.34
N ALA A 542 24.57 -27.26 22.40
CA ALA A 542 25.31 -26.17 21.80
C ALA A 542 25.74 -25.14 22.86
N ALA A 543 24.83 -24.74 23.75
CA ALA A 543 25.10 -23.83 24.86
C ALA A 543 26.22 -24.34 25.78
N ASN A 544 26.14 -25.61 26.19
CA ASN A 544 27.14 -26.23 27.05
C ASN A 544 28.50 -26.42 26.31
N SER A 545 28.47 -26.65 25.00
CA SER A 545 29.70 -26.85 24.20
C SER A 545 30.50 -25.56 23.93
N LYS A 546 29.83 -24.40 23.95
CA LYS A 546 30.46 -23.10 23.66
C LYS A 546 31.13 -22.47 24.89
N VAL A 547 31.08 -23.15 26.04
CA VAL A 547 31.70 -22.71 27.30
C VAL A 547 32.74 -23.75 27.75
N PHE A 548 33.97 -23.65 27.23
CA PHE A 548 35.11 -24.43 27.76
C PHE A 548 36.29 -23.52 28.13
N ASP A 549 36.38 -23.18 29.41
CA ASP A 549 37.55 -23.52 30.26
C ASP A 549 37.15 -23.54 31.75
N PRO A 550 37.20 -24.70 32.44
CA PRO A 550 36.93 -24.82 33.88
C PRO A 550 38.02 -24.25 34.80
N LYS A 551 39.15 -23.74 34.28
CA LYS A 551 40.19 -23.11 35.09
C LYS A 551 40.67 -21.76 34.55
N GLY A 552 39.76 -20.78 34.44
CA GLY A 552 40.17 -19.38 34.31
C GLY A 552 39.04 -18.37 34.09
N ILE A 553 38.21 -18.10 35.11
CA ILE A 553 37.47 -16.84 35.14
C ILE A 553 38.40 -15.81 35.76
N LEU A 554 38.67 -14.69 35.08
CA LEU A 554 39.57 -13.66 35.61
C LEU A 554 41.03 -14.19 35.75
N GLU A 555 42.01 -13.30 35.66
CA GLU A 555 43.44 -13.63 35.58
C GLU A 555 43.99 -14.37 36.82
N THR A 556 45.02 -15.23 36.66
CA THR A 556 46.41 -14.93 37.09
C THR A 556 47.42 -16.08 36.84
N ALA A 557 48.57 -15.69 36.28
CA ALA A 557 49.96 -16.06 36.61
C ALA A 557 50.51 -17.52 36.53
N GLU A 558 51.50 -17.65 35.62
CA GLU A 558 52.85 -18.28 35.75
C GLU A 558 53.17 -19.78 35.42
N VAL A 559 54.00 -19.90 34.37
CA VAL A 559 55.28 -20.67 34.21
C VAL A 559 55.30 -22.23 34.15
N GLN A 560 55.41 -22.76 32.90
CA GLN A 560 56.35 -23.75 32.28
C GLN A 560 56.98 -24.95 33.07
N PRO A 561 57.59 -25.99 32.43
CA PRO A 561 57.33 -26.72 31.15
C PRO A 561 57.60 -28.28 31.19
N ILE A 562 57.67 -28.92 29.99
CA ILE A 562 58.26 -30.23 29.54
C ILE A 562 57.48 -31.53 29.95
N ASP A 563 57.14 -32.51 29.10
CA ASP A 563 57.90 -33.19 28.04
C ASP A 563 57.04 -34.04 27.07
N GLY A 564 57.50 -34.20 25.82
CA GLY A 564 57.47 -35.48 25.10
C GLY A 564 56.45 -35.76 23.97
N MET A 565 56.95 -35.70 22.71
CA MET A 565 56.64 -36.56 21.53
C MET A 565 55.35 -36.31 20.70
N THR A 566 55.34 -36.27 19.35
CA THR A 566 56.36 -36.12 18.28
C THR A 566 55.61 -36.03 16.91
N HIS A 567 56.18 -35.26 15.96
CA HIS A 567 56.05 -35.31 14.48
C HIS A 567 54.67 -35.05 13.82
N ALA A 568 54.51 -34.39 12.67
CA ALA A 568 55.37 -33.60 11.78
C ALA A 568 54.47 -32.97 10.68
N HIS A 569 54.68 -31.70 10.32
CA HIS A 569 55.05 -31.31 8.95
C HIS A 569 55.22 -29.78 8.85
N ALA A 570 56.43 -29.41 8.44
CA ALA A 570 56.87 -28.06 8.16
C ALA A 570 56.69 -27.71 6.67
N SER A 571 56.50 -26.44 6.36
CA SER A 571 57.16 -25.80 5.20
C SER A 571 57.24 -24.26 5.32
N LYS A 572 58.48 -23.79 5.53
CA LYS A 572 59.22 -22.66 4.88
C LYS A 572 58.52 -21.28 4.86
N ILE A 573 58.96 -20.26 5.62
CA ILE A 573 60.22 -19.47 5.62
C ILE A 573 60.50 -18.74 4.29
N ALA A 574 60.45 -17.40 4.32
CA ALA A 574 61.57 -16.52 3.93
C ALA A 574 61.44 -15.11 4.58
N PRO A 575 62.55 -14.46 5.00
CA PRO A 575 62.56 -13.24 5.83
C PRO A 575 63.09 -11.99 5.08
N VAL A 576 62.84 -10.77 5.59
CA VAL A 576 63.65 -9.56 5.29
C VAL A 576 63.67 -8.59 6.48
N THR A 577 64.81 -8.61 7.18
CA THR A 577 65.65 -7.56 7.82
C THR A 577 65.16 -6.13 8.14
N GLU A 578 65.45 -5.76 9.40
CA GLU A 578 66.06 -4.53 9.97
C GLU A 578 66.18 -3.23 9.13
N LEU A 579 65.87 -2.07 9.73
CA LEU A 579 66.89 -1.11 10.22
C LEU A 579 66.31 0.13 10.96
N SER A 580 66.88 0.41 12.15
CA SER A 580 67.33 1.70 12.72
C SER A 580 66.46 2.98 12.74
N MET A 581 66.09 3.39 13.97
CA MET A 581 66.57 4.58 14.70
C MET A 581 66.78 5.93 13.95
N ARG A 582 66.00 6.98 14.30
CA ARG A 582 66.43 8.23 15.01
C ARG A 582 65.59 9.50 14.68
N HIS A 583 65.27 10.22 15.77
CA HIS A 583 65.39 11.68 16.00
C HIS A 583 64.26 12.68 15.67
N LEU A 584 63.81 13.32 16.76
CA LEU A 584 63.68 14.76 17.06
C LEU A 584 62.66 15.62 16.28
N GLY A 585 61.89 16.41 17.05
CA GLY A 585 61.39 17.70 16.57
C GLY A 585 60.11 18.23 17.22
N HIS A 586 60.26 18.87 18.39
CA HIS A 586 59.61 20.12 18.81
C HIS A 586 58.44 20.70 17.99
N ARG A 587 57.31 21.05 18.64
CA ARG A 587 56.99 22.41 19.17
C ARG A 587 55.49 22.54 19.50
N SER A 588 55.20 23.06 20.69
CA SER A 588 53.97 23.80 21.02
C SER A 588 53.98 25.19 20.38
N PRO A 589 52.83 25.88 20.30
CA PRO A 589 52.61 26.99 21.25
C PRO A 589 51.13 27.20 21.68
N THR A 590 50.96 27.75 22.88
CA THR A 590 49.80 28.55 23.36
C THR A 590 49.99 30.04 22.96
N PRO A 591 49.22 31.07 23.39
CA PRO A 591 47.86 31.21 23.96
C PRO A 591 47.01 32.21 23.11
N GLU A 592 45.76 32.59 23.45
CA GLU A 592 45.42 33.89 24.11
C GLU A 592 43.89 34.11 24.24
N THR A 593 43.56 34.97 25.20
CA THR A 593 42.28 35.44 25.76
C THR A 593 41.63 36.58 24.98
N HIS A 594 40.30 36.78 25.08
CA HIS A 594 39.66 38.13 25.14
C HIS A 594 38.20 38.07 25.65
N ASP A 595 37.87 39.01 26.54
CA ASP A 595 36.56 39.40 27.09
C ASP A 595 35.67 40.12 26.06
N ASP A 596 34.33 40.07 26.21
CA ASP A 596 33.49 41.26 26.54
C ASP A 596 31.95 41.02 26.64
N SER A 597 31.43 41.37 27.82
CA SER A 597 30.20 42.10 28.22
C SER A 597 28.83 42.12 27.47
N SER A 598 27.75 42.03 28.30
CA SER A 598 26.42 42.75 28.27
C SER A 598 25.32 42.33 27.26
N LEU A 599 23.99 42.39 27.48
CA LEU A 599 23.04 42.77 28.56
C LEU A 599 21.59 42.32 28.16
N LEU A 600 20.73 42.06 29.18
CA LEU A 600 19.26 42.27 29.27
C LEU A 600 18.25 41.65 28.28
N HIS A 601 17.37 40.75 28.75
CA HIS A 601 16.01 41.12 29.22
C HIS A 601 15.27 39.95 29.89
N SER A 602 14.42 40.32 30.85
CA SER A 602 13.75 39.55 31.88
C SER A 602 12.30 39.17 31.54
N ASP A 603 11.74 38.32 32.42
CA ASP A 603 10.32 38.15 32.78
C ASP A 603 9.56 36.96 32.14
N VAL A 604 9.35 35.84 32.83
CA VAL A 604 8.49 35.47 34.00
C VAL A 604 7.25 34.70 33.50
N GLU A 605 7.21 33.39 33.77
CA GLU A 605 5.94 32.68 33.97
C GLU A 605 6.13 31.47 34.91
N ALA A 606 5.12 31.27 35.77
CA ALA A 606 5.23 30.74 37.12
C ALA A 606 5.38 29.21 37.24
N ALA A 607 6.22 28.79 38.19
CA ALA A 607 6.44 27.39 38.57
C ALA A 607 5.52 26.96 39.73
N ILE A 608 4.81 25.85 39.54
CA ILE A 608 4.08 25.07 40.54
C ILE A 608 5.11 24.25 41.38
N PRO A 609 4.98 24.13 42.71
CA PRO A 609 6.02 23.53 43.55
C PRO A 609 6.01 22.00 43.45
N GLN A 610 6.95 21.44 42.67
CA GLN A 610 7.31 20.02 42.73
C GLN A 610 8.13 19.74 43.98
N SER A 611 7.52 19.06 44.95
CA SER A 611 8.22 18.51 46.10
C SER A 611 8.84 17.14 45.75
N ARG A 612 10.17 17.09 45.88
CA ARG A 612 11.04 15.93 46.12
C ARG A 612 10.70 14.58 45.46
N VAL A 613 11.19 14.39 44.24
CA VAL A 613 11.91 13.15 43.85
C VAL A 613 13.15 13.57 43.06
N GLY A 614 14.24 13.80 43.78
CA GLY A 614 15.54 14.14 43.19
C GLY A 614 16.33 12.88 42.84
N PHE A 615 17.01 12.97 41.70
CA PHE A 615 18.16 12.16 41.27
C PHE A 615 17.93 10.73 40.79
N TYR A 616 17.75 10.57 39.47
CA TYR A 616 18.54 9.66 38.62
C TYR A 616 18.45 10.13 37.16
N ARG A 617 19.12 11.24 36.83
CA ARG A 617 19.43 11.61 35.45
C ARG A 617 20.93 11.42 35.24
N SER A 618 21.39 10.17 35.28
CA SER A 618 22.79 9.82 35.02
C SER A 618 22.94 9.30 33.59
N SER A 619 23.51 10.15 32.73
CA SER A 619 24.61 9.78 31.84
C SER A 619 24.51 8.47 31.04
N LEU A 620 23.41 8.23 30.33
CA LEU A 620 23.30 7.14 29.34
C LEU A 620 22.86 7.62 27.95
N ALA A 621 23.08 8.91 27.65
CA ALA A 621 23.24 9.33 26.26
C ALA A 621 24.65 8.91 25.80
N THR A 622 24.80 7.66 25.40
CA THR A 622 26.03 7.16 24.77
C THR A 622 26.42 8.06 23.57
N PRO A 623 27.69 8.49 23.43
CA PRO A 623 28.19 9.28 22.29
C PRO A 623 28.15 8.56 20.93
N LEU A 624 27.59 7.35 20.86
CA LEU A 624 27.77 6.41 19.75
C LEU A 624 27.05 6.81 18.45
N GLN A 625 26.03 7.69 18.50
CA GLN A 625 25.24 8.04 17.32
C GLN A 625 25.96 9.00 16.35
N ASN A 626 26.70 9.97 16.88
CA ASN A 626 27.47 10.92 16.06
C ASN A 626 28.56 10.21 15.25
N ASN A 627 29.01 9.03 15.70
CA ASN A 627 30.04 8.23 15.03
C ASN A 627 29.51 7.47 13.79
N ARG A 628 28.21 7.10 13.73
CA ARG A 628 27.66 6.27 12.64
C ARG A 628 27.66 6.98 11.28
N ALA A 629 27.03 8.15 11.20
CA ALA A 629 26.98 8.93 9.96
C ALA A 629 28.33 9.57 9.61
N THR A 630 29.17 9.86 10.61
CA THR A 630 30.51 10.41 10.36
C THR A 630 31.49 9.35 9.85
N ASN A 631 31.36 8.08 10.26
CA ASN A 631 32.22 7.00 9.77
C ASN A 631 31.96 6.64 8.29
N GLU A 632 30.70 6.56 7.87
CA GLU A 632 30.35 6.29 6.46
C GLU A 632 30.80 7.43 5.53
N LYS A 633 30.57 8.69 5.95
CA LYS A 633 31.06 9.87 5.22
C LYS A 633 32.57 9.88 5.12
N LYS A 634 33.29 9.63 6.22
CA LYS A 634 34.75 9.52 6.22
C LYS A 634 35.25 8.43 5.26
N LEU A 635 34.59 7.28 5.21
CA LEU A 635 34.93 6.19 4.28
C LEU A 635 34.73 6.59 2.81
N ALA A 636 33.61 7.24 2.48
CA ALA A 636 33.33 7.71 1.13
C ALA A 636 34.33 8.77 0.67
N HIS A 637 34.61 9.76 1.53
CA HIS A 637 35.56 10.83 1.23
C HIS A 637 37.00 10.32 1.11
N ALA A 638 37.40 9.30 1.89
CA ALA A 638 38.71 8.68 1.78
C ALA A 638 38.97 8.03 0.39
N GLN A 639 37.90 7.68 -0.34
CA GLN A 639 37.98 7.09 -1.68
C GLN A 639 37.62 8.09 -2.79
N TYR A 640 37.56 9.39 -2.49
CA TYR A 640 37.15 10.45 -3.43
C TYR A 640 35.77 10.21 -4.06
N VAL A 641 34.81 9.70 -3.27
CA VAL A 641 33.42 9.45 -3.69
C VAL A 641 32.47 10.30 -2.86
N LEU A 642 31.39 10.77 -3.49
CA LEU A 642 30.39 11.64 -2.88
C LEU A 642 29.33 10.79 -2.18
N HIS A 643 29.07 11.10 -0.91
CA HIS A 643 28.09 10.35 -0.14
C HIS A 643 26.67 10.90 -0.38
N PRO A 644 25.64 10.03 -0.54
CA PRO A 644 24.26 10.46 -0.83
C PRO A 644 23.64 11.43 0.18
N HIS A 645 24.11 11.37 1.44
CA HIS A 645 23.65 12.21 2.55
C HIS A 645 24.59 13.38 2.88
N ASP A 646 25.49 13.74 1.96
CA ASP A 646 26.26 14.98 2.09
C ASP A 646 25.37 16.19 1.84
N THR A 647 25.53 17.23 2.65
CA THR A 647 24.75 18.47 2.57
C THR A 647 24.90 19.12 1.19
N PHE A 648 26.10 19.08 0.61
CA PHE A 648 26.34 19.51 -0.77
C PHE A 648 25.48 18.74 -1.78
N ILE A 649 25.47 17.40 -1.70
CA ILE A 649 24.69 16.55 -2.63
C ILE A 649 23.20 16.77 -2.44
N VAL A 650 22.73 16.93 -1.21
CA VAL A 650 21.32 17.24 -0.95
C VAL A 650 20.93 18.58 -1.58
N SER A 651 21.74 19.62 -1.38
CA SER A 651 21.52 20.94 -2.00
C SER A 651 21.56 20.86 -3.53
N TRP A 652 22.57 20.18 -4.09
CA TRP A 652 22.69 19.94 -5.53
C TRP A 652 21.48 19.21 -6.14
N GLN A 653 20.94 18.22 -5.42
CA GLN A 653 19.75 17.49 -5.85
C GLN A 653 18.49 18.38 -5.82
N MET A 654 18.42 19.40 -4.97
CA MET A 654 17.37 20.42 -5.03
C MET A 654 17.57 21.37 -6.21
N THR A 655 18.80 21.82 -6.45
CA THR A 655 19.13 22.67 -7.61
C THR A 655 18.78 21.99 -8.94
N THR A 656 19.16 20.71 -9.08
CA THR A 656 18.80 19.92 -10.26
C THR A 656 17.30 19.67 -10.36
N ALA A 657 16.58 19.53 -9.24
CA ALA A 657 15.11 19.44 -9.26
C ALA A 657 14.47 20.72 -9.82
N VAL A 658 14.93 21.90 -9.38
CA VAL A 658 14.45 23.19 -9.90
C VAL A 658 14.74 23.31 -11.40
N ALA A 659 15.94 22.91 -11.84
CA ALA A 659 16.29 22.87 -13.26
C ALA A 659 15.39 21.93 -14.08
N VAL A 660 15.00 20.77 -13.53
CA VAL A 660 14.04 19.84 -14.16
C VAL A 660 12.66 20.47 -14.24
N VAL A 661 12.18 21.13 -13.18
CA VAL A 661 10.88 21.82 -13.16
C VAL A 661 10.86 22.90 -14.24
N TYR A 662 11.89 23.75 -14.30
CA TYR A 662 12.05 24.76 -15.35
C TYR A 662 11.99 24.15 -16.74
N ALA A 663 12.81 23.12 -17.02
CA ALA A 663 12.84 22.47 -18.32
C ALA A 663 11.49 21.83 -18.70
N SER A 664 10.78 21.23 -17.74
CA SER A 664 9.49 20.58 -17.97
C SER A 664 8.34 21.54 -18.31
N ILE A 665 8.47 22.81 -17.94
CA ILE A 665 7.51 23.87 -18.27
C ILE A 665 7.96 24.58 -19.56
N MET A 666 9.22 25.01 -19.61
CA MET A 666 9.72 25.86 -20.69
C MET A 666 9.90 25.13 -22.02
N VAL A 667 10.27 23.84 -22.02
CA VAL A 667 10.45 23.09 -23.27
C VAL A 667 9.13 22.91 -24.03
N PRO A 668 8.03 22.40 -23.42
CA PRO A 668 6.73 22.36 -24.08
C PRO A 668 6.22 23.74 -24.47
N PHE A 669 6.40 24.76 -23.61
CA PHE A 669 5.99 26.13 -23.90
C PHE A 669 6.63 26.66 -25.18
N ARG A 670 7.95 26.55 -25.32
CA ARG A 670 8.68 27.05 -26.51
C ARG A 670 8.40 26.27 -27.79
N ILE A 671 8.10 24.98 -27.67
CA ILE A 671 7.66 24.19 -28.82
C ILE A 671 6.24 24.61 -29.21
N GLY A 672 5.35 24.73 -28.23
CA GLY A 672 3.94 24.98 -28.45
C GLY A 672 3.65 26.38 -28.98
N PHE A 673 4.33 27.40 -28.47
CA PHE A 673 4.06 28.82 -28.78
C PHE A 673 5.00 29.41 -29.85
N ASP A 674 5.88 28.60 -30.46
CA ASP A 674 6.98 29.06 -31.33
C ASP A 674 7.77 30.26 -30.73
N ALA A 675 7.82 30.32 -29.39
CA ALA A 675 8.38 31.46 -28.68
C ALA A 675 9.92 31.41 -28.77
N ALA A 676 10.50 32.42 -29.42
CA ALA A 676 11.93 32.64 -29.37
C ALA A 676 12.33 32.96 -27.92
N PRO A 677 13.40 32.36 -27.39
CA PRO A 677 13.86 32.68 -26.05
C PRO A 677 14.27 34.16 -26.01
N THR A 678 13.83 34.88 -24.98
CA THR A 678 14.37 36.21 -24.65
C THR A 678 15.88 36.11 -24.43
N GLU A 679 16.61 37.22 -24.55
CA GLU A 679 18.07 37.20 -24.33
C GLU A 679 18.42 36.59 -22.97
N GLU A 680 17.72 36.99 -21.91
CA GLU A 680 17.83 36.39 -20.57
C GLU A 680 17.47 34.89 -20.54
N GLY A 681 16.44 34.50 -21.30
CA GLY A 681 16.00 33.10 -21.41
C GLY A 681 17.03 32.18 -22.04
N ILE A 682 17.86 32.68 -22.96
CA ILE A 682 18.97 31.94 -23.57
C ILE A 682 20.05 31.63 -22.52
N TYR A 683 20.43 32.63 -21.70
CA TYR A 683 21.40 32.42 -20.63
C TYR A 683 20.89 31.40 -19.61
N LEU A 684 19.62 31.50 -19.21
CA LEU A 684 19.01 30.52 -18.30
C LEU A 684 19.02 29.10 -18.87
N ASP A 685 18.78 28.91 -20.18
CA ASP A 685 18.88 27.59 -20.80
C ASP A 685 20.28 27.01 -20.74
N TYR A 686 21.30 27.82 -21.03
CA TYR A 686 22.69 27.39 -20.97
C TYR A 686 23.10 27.04 -19.54
N VAL A 687 22.66 27.83 -18.55
CA VAL A 687 22.86 27.53 -17.12
C VAL A 687 22.21 26.20 -16.75
N VAL A 688 20.96 25.99 -17.16
CA VAL A 688 20.22 24.75 -16.91
C VAL A 688 20.89 23.55 -17.58
N ASP A 689 21.31 23.67 -18.84
CA ASP A 689 22.02 22.61 -19.55
C ASP A 689 23.41 22.34 -18.93
N LEU A 690 24.12 23.36 -18.43
CA LEU A 690 25.37 23.20 -17.67
C LEU A 690 25.15 22.45 -16.34
N ILE A 691 24.09 22.78 -15.61
CA ILE A 691 23.70 22.05 -14.39
C ILE A 691 23.49 20.57 -14.71
N PHE A 692 22.87 20.25 -15.84
CA PHE A 692 22.66 18.85 -16.23
C PHE A 692 23.94 18.14 -16.66
N VAL A 693 24.87 18.83 -17.34
CA VAL A 693 26.21 18.27 -17.61
C VAL A 693 26.94 17.98 -16.30
N ALA A 694 26.95 18.93 -15.37
CA ALA A 694 27.57 18.76 -14.06
C ALA A 694 26.92 17.61 -13.27
N ASP A 695 25.59 17.48 -13.34
CA ASP A 695 24.87 16.40 -12.68
C ASP A 695 25.21 15.02 -13.27
N MET A 696 25.31 14.91 -14.61
CA MET A 696 25.79 13.69 -15.27
C MET A 696 27.19 13.29 -14.78
N LEU A 697 28.11 14.26 -14.64
CA LEU A 697 29.47 14.01 -14.13
C LEU A 697 29.48 13.58 -12.66
N ILE A 698 28.64 14.19 -11.82
CA ILE A 698 28.51 13.84 -10.39
C ILE A 698 28.02 12.40 -10.22
N HIS A 699 27.13 11.90 -11.09
CA HIS A 699 26.62 10.53 -11.03
C HIS A 699 27.71 9.45 -11.21
N PHE A 700 28.79 9.73 -11.94
CA PHE A 700 29.94 8.82 -12.04
C PHE A 700 30.70 8.65 -10.71
N ARG A 701 30.49 9.55 -9.74
CA ARG A 701 31.18 9.59 -8.44
C ARG A 701 30.22 9.54 -7.25
N MET A 702 28.94 9.23 -7.48
CA MET A 702 27.94 9.13 -6.41
C MET A 702 27.92 7.71 -5.85
N ALA A 703 28.25 7.55 -4.57
CA ALA A 703 28.11 6.26 -3.90
C ALA A 703 26.63 5.84 -3.89
N TYR A 704 26.38 4.55 -3.93
CA TYR A 704 25.03 4.00 -3.82
C TYR A 704 24.99 2.92 -2.74
N HIS A 705 23.81 2.75 -2.14
CA HIS A 705 23.55 1.63 -1.26
C HIS A 705 23.13 0.43 -2.11
N ASN A 706 23.79 -0.71 -1.93
CA ASN A 706 23.38 -1.96 -2.58
C ASN A 706 22.03 -2.45 -2.01
N ALA A 707 21.47 -3.54 -2.57
CA ALA A 707 20.26 -4.19 -2.06
C ALA A 707 20.32 -4.47 -0.55
N ASP A 708 21.51 -4.79 -0.04
CA ASP A 708 21.81 -5.07 1.36
C ASP A 708 22.13 -3.81 2.20
N ARG A 709 21.80 -2.59 1.74
CA ARG A 709 22.10 -1.31 2.41
C ARG A 709 23.59 -1.05 2.71
N VAL A 710 24.52 -1.83 2.17
CA VAL A 710 25.96 -1.55 2.24
C VAL A 710 26.31 -0.41 1.27
N LEU A 711 27.02 0.60 1.77
CA LEU A 711 27.53 1.71 0.97
C LEU A 711 28.68 1.23 0.07
N VAL A 712 28.47 1.26 -1.25
CA VAL A 712 29.50 0.93 -2.24
C VAL A 712 30.22 2.20 -2.66
N CYS A 713 31.51 2.29 -2.33
CA CYS A 713 32.39 3.43 -2.63
C CYS A 713 33.38 3.16 -3.78
N ASP A 714 33.34 1.98 -4.42
CA ASP A 714 34.23 1.64 -5.54
C ASP A 714 33.82 2.39 -6.82
N GLY A 715 34.63 3.37 -7.23
CA GLY A 715 34.39 4.23 -8.40
C GLY A 715 34.21 3.46 -9.72
N ARG A 716 34.89 2.31 -9.91
CA ARG A 716 34.74 1.53 -11.15
C ARG A 716 33.37 0.86 -11.23
N LYS A 717 32.91 0.30 -10.11
CA LYS A 717 31.57 -0.32 -10.02
C LYS A 717 30.46 0.72 -10.19
N ILE A 718 30.63 1.91 -9.61
CA ILE A 718 29.68 3.03 -9.76
C ILE A 718 29.56 3.42 -11.25
N ALA A 719 30.68 3.63 -11.93
CA ALA A 719 30.69 4.02 -13.35
C ALA A 719 30.04 2.95 -14.26
N GLN A 720 30.35 1.67 -14.05
CA GLN A 720 29.75 0.57 -14.84
C GLN A 720 28.23 0.47 -14.65
N LEU A 721 27.76 0.63 -13.41
CA LEU A 721 26.33 0.62 -13.11
C LEU A 721 25.62 1.79 -13.80
N TYR A 722 26.22 2.97 -13.79
CA TYR A 722 25.65 4.14 -14.44
C TYR A 722 25.64 4.03 -15.97
N LEU A 723 26.73 3.55 -16.58
CA LEU A 723 26.84 3.34 -18.03
C LEU A 723 25.83 2.32 -18.57
N LYS A 724 25.52 1.26 -17.81
CA LYS A 724 24.51 0.25 -18.18
C LYS A 724 23.06 0.74 -18.01
N GLY A 725 22.84 1.81 -17.24
CA GLY A 725 21.52 2.30 -16.87
C GLY A 725 21.23 3.69 -17.43
N TRP A 726 21.26 4.70 -16.55
CA TRP A 726 20.75 6.04 -16.80
C TRP A 726 21.61 6.91 -17.72
N PHE A 727 22.86 6.54 -17.97
CA PHE A 727 23.77 7.34 -18.79
C PHE A 727 23.22 7.66 -20.18
N THR A 728 22.59 6.70 -20.85
CA THR A 728 22.03 6.88 -22.20
C THR A 728 20.90 7.90 -22.22
N VAL A 729 20.00 7.84 -21.23
CA VAL A 729 18.91 8.80 -21.05
C VAL A 729 19.47 10.20 -20.77
N ASP A 730 20.47 10.29 -19.91
CA ASP A 730 21.05 11.57 -19.52
C ASP A 730 21.82 12.22 -20.69
N LEU A 731 22.60 11.44 -21.43
CA LEU A 731 23.32 11.89 -22.62
C LEU A 731 22.36 12.40 -23.71
N LEU A 732 21.33 11.62 -24.04
CA LEU A 732 20.32 12.01 -25.03
C LEU A 732 19.56 13.26 -24.60
N SER A 733 19.30 13.43 -23.30
CA SER A 733 18.59 14.61 -22.80
C SER A 733 19.42 15.91 -22.91
N ILE A 734 20.75 15.82 -22.83
CA ILE A 734 21.67 16.97 -22.88
C ILE A 734 22.03 17.34 -24.31
N PHE A 735 22.00 16.39 -25.24
CA PHE A 735 22.53 16.56 -26.58
C PHE A 735 21.82 17.69 -27.37
N PRO A 736 22.56 18.66 -27.95
CA PRO A 736 21.99 19.82 -28.63
C PRO A 736 21.54 19.50 -30.07
N PHE A 737 20.57 18.59 -30.22
CA PHE A 737 20.09 18.10 -31.52
C PHE A 737 19.65 19.22 -32.48
N VAL A 738 18.96 20.24 -31.98
CA VAL A 738 18.44 21.32 -32.84
C VAL A 738 19.57 22.20 -33.37
N THR A 739 20.61 22.47 -32.58
CA THR A 739 21.78 23.24 -33.02
C THR A 739 22.57 22.45 -34.06
N LEU A 740 22.73 21.13 -33.84
CA LEU A 740 23.37 20.24 -34.80
C LEU A 740 22.60 20.18 -36.12
N VAL A 741 21.27 20.01 -36.08
CA VAL A 741 20.43 19.98 -37.29
C VAL A 741 20.48 21.31 -38.02
N LYS A 742 20.41 22.45 -37.31
CA LYS A 742 20.58 23.79 -37.93
C LYS A 742 21.94 23.92 -38.62
N TYR A 743 23.00 23.44 -37.99
CA TYR A 743 24.34 23.45 -38.57
C TYR A 743 24.44 22.56 -39.82
N ILE A 744 23.93 21.33 -39.76
CA ILE A 744 23.88 20.40 -40.91
C ILE A 744 23.06 20.99 -42.06
N LEU A 745 21.88 21.54 -41.75
CA LEU A 745 20.98 22.13 -42.75
C LEU A 745 21.62 23.38 -43.38
N SER A 746 22.40 24.15 -42.63
CA SER A 746 23.18 25.28 -43.17
C SER A 746 24.28 24.85 -44.15
N MET A 747 24.73 23.59 -44.08
CA MET A 747 25.68 23.01 -45.03
C MET A 747 25.01 22.41 -46.28
N THR A 748 23.69 22.21 -46.27
CA THR A 748 22.93 21.73 -47.43
C THR A 748 22.27 22.89 -48.18
N THR A 749 22.50 23.01 -49.49
CA THR A 749 21.99 24.08 -50.37
C THR A 749 20.50 23.93 -50.71
N VAL A 750 19.63 23.70 -49.71
CA VAL A 750 18.17 23.63 -49.91
C VAL A 750 17.60 25.05 -49.78
N ASN A 751 17.40 25.72 -50.92
CA ASN A 751 17.06 27.15 -51.01
C ASN A 751 15.56 27.48 -50.81
N SER A 752 14.77 26.60 -50.20
CA SER A 752 13.36 26.90 -49.86
C SER A 752 13.23 27.24 -48.36
N PRO A 753 13.00 28.52 -48.01
CA PRO A 753 12.87 28.95 -46.61
C PRO A 753 11.65 28.34 -45.90
N GLU A 754 10.60 27.97 -46.65
CA GLU A 754 9.36 27.43 -46.09
C GLU A 754 9.47 25.95 -45.69
N THR A 755 10.07 25.11 -46.53
CA THR A 755 10.25 23.68 -46.23
C THR A 755 11.28 23.49 -45.12
N SER A 756 12.36 24.29 -45.10
CA SER A 756 13.35 24.26 -44.02
C SER A 756 12.77 24.66 -42.65
N ALA A 757 11.85 25.62 -42.59
CA ALA A 757 11.16 26.00 -41.35
C ALA A 757 10.26 24.88 -40.80
N GLN A 758 9.51 24.21 -41.68
CA GLN A 758 8.66 23.06 -41.32
C GLN A 758 9.49 21.87 -40.82
N PHE A 759 10.57 21.50 -41.52
CA PHE A 759 11.48 20.44 -41.07
C PHE A 759 12.09 20.78 -39.71
N LEU A 760 12.57 22.01 -39.51
CA LEU A 760 13.15 22.45 -38.24
C LEU A 760 12.17 22.34 -37.07
N ARG A 761 10.86 22.60 -37.25
CA ARG A 761 9.85 22.45 -36.18
C ARG A 761 9.63 21.00 -35.76
N ILE A 762 9.60 20.06 -36.70
CA ILE A 762 9.51 18.63 -36.37
C ILE A 762 10.76 18.20 -35.58
N PHE A 763 11.95 18.67 -35.94
CA PHE A 763 13.18 18.40 -35.17
C PHE A 763 13.19 19.07 -33.79
N ARG A 764 12.41 20.12 -33.54
CA ARG A 764 12.24 20.67 -32.17
C ARG A 764 11.52 19.70 -31.24
N LEU A 765 10.71 18.77 -31.75
CA LEU A 765 10.09 17.71 -30.94
C LEU A 765 11.14 16.80 -30.29
N ILE A 766 12.36 16.71 -30.84
CA ILE A 766 13.47 16.01 -30.20
C ILE A 766 13.83 16.67 -28.85
N ARG A 767 13.54 17.96 -28.64
CA ARG A 767 13.71 18.58 -27.32
C ARG A 767 12.79 17.97 -26.26
N LEU A 768 11.69 17.30 -26.62
CA LEU A 768 10.84 16.57 -25.68
C LEU A 768 11.58 15.42 -25.00
N PHE A 769 12.70 14.92 -25.55
CA PHE A 769 13.57 13.99 -24.83
C PHE A 769 14.10 14.59 -23.50
N LYS A 770 14.15 15.92 -23.35
CA LYS A 770 14.43 16.58 -22.06
C LYS A 770 13.40 16.23 -20.98
N LEU A 771 12.16 15.86 -21.34
CA LEU A 771 11.11 15.47 -20.39
C LEU A 771 11.36 14.12 -19.71
N PHE A 772 12.19 13.23 -20.27
CA PHE A 772 12.60 11.99 -19.58
C PHE A 772 13.28 12.27 -18.24
N ARG A 773 13.80 13.49 -18.04
CA ARG A 773 14.36 13.94 -16.76
C ARG A 773 13.33 14.03 -15.64
N LEU A 774 12.03 14.14 -15.94
CA LEU A 774 10.96 14.11 -14.92
C LEU A 774 10.97 12.82 -14.10
N LEU A 775 11.48 11.72 -14.66
CA LEU A 775 11.66 10.47 -13.92
C LEU A 775 12.59 10.63 -12.71
N ARG A 776 13.50 11.61 -12.73
CA ARG A 776 14.44 11.93 -11.64
C ARG A 776 13.75 12.66 -10.48
N LEU A 777 12.65 13.38 -10.72
CA LEU A 777 11.90 14.11 -9.69
C LEU A 777 11.34 13.15 -8.62
N SER A 778 11.07 11.89 -8.99
CA SER A 778 10.67 10.83 -8.07
C SER A 778 11.67 10.60 -6.92
N LYS A 779 12.98 10.75 -7.17
CA LYS A 779 14.02 10.60 -6.15
C LYS A 779 14.03 11.79 -5.18
N VAL A 780 13.80 12.99 -5.70
CA VAL A 780 13.79 14.23 -4.93
C VAL A 780 12.56 14.27 -4.02
N LEU A 781 11.38 13.92 -4.54
CA LEU A 781 10.14 13.84 -3.74
C LEU A 781 10.29 12.88 -2.55
N ARG A 782 10.94 11.71 -2.73
CA ARG A 782 11.26 10.79 -1.61
C ARG A 782 12.20 11.40 -0.56
N ARG A 783 13.10 12.30 -0.97
CA ARG A 783 14.01 12.97 -0.03
C ARG A 783 13.31 14.09 0.74
N ILE A 784 12.50 14.90 0.05
CA ILE A 784 11.62 15.90 0.69
C ILE A 784 10.73 15.20 1.73
N GLN A 785 10.16 14.04 1.37
CA GLN A 785 9.39 13.18 2.28
C GLN A 785 10.17 12.72 3.52
N SER A 786 11.48 12.46 3.40
CA SER A 786 12.32 12.07 4.54
C SER A 786 12.76 13.26 5.42
N ALA A 787 12.79 14.47 4.86
CA ALA A 787 13.24 15.67 5.55
C ALA A 787 12.09 16.40 6.26
N ILE A 788 10.91 16.42 5.64
CA ILE A 788 9.68 17.03 6.16
C ILE A 788 8.79 15.87 6.61
N GLN A 789 8.45 15.80 7.89
CA GLN A 789 7.51 14.81 8.45
C GLN A 789 6.06 15.13 8.02
N LEU A 790 5.81 15.19 6.71
CA LEU A 790 4.47 15.37 6.15
C LEU A 790 3.65 14.10 6.37
N SER A 791 2.35 14.28 6.62
CA SER A 791 1.43 13.14 6.61
C SER A 791 1.40 12.52 5.20
N PRO A 792 1.30 11.18 5.08
CA PRO A 792 1.24 10.51 3.77
C PRO A 792 0.09 10.98 2.89
N SER A 793 -1.00 11.47 3.50
CA SER A 793 -2.14 12.07 2.84
C SER A 793 -1.76 13.40 2.15
N ILE A 794 -1.06 14.30 2.85
CA ILE A 794 -0.59 15.56 2.26
C ILE A 794 0.43 15.29 1.14
N GLU A 795 1.31 14.31 1.31
CA GLU A 795 2.24 13.89 0.27
C GLU A 795 1.51 13.45 -1.01
N ARG A 796 0.46 12.64 -0.85
CA ARG A 796 -0.37 12.19 -1.97
C ARG A 796 -1.04 13.37 -2.67
N LEU A 797 -1.61 14.30 -1.92
CA LEU A 797 -2.23 15.51 -2.48
C LEU A 797 -1.25 16.35 -3.28
N LEU A 798 -0.06 16.63 -2.72
CA LEU A 798 0.97 17.40 -3.40
C LEU A 798 1.37 16.76 -4.74
N LYS A 799 1.59 15.44 -4.76
CA LYS A 799 1.90 14.70 -6.00
C LYS A 799 0.79 14.82 -7.03
N LEU A 800 -0.47 14.69 -6.61
CA LEU A 800 -1.63 14.76 -7.50
C LEU A 800 -1.80 16.15 -8.10
N THR A 801 -1.68 17.19 -7.28
CA THR A 801 -1.76 18.57 -7.74
C THR A 801 -0.62 18.90 -8.71
N THR A 802 0.60 18.41 -8.43
CA THR A 802 1.74 18.57 -9.37
C THR A 802 1.48 17.86 -10.70
N ILE A 803 0.94 16.64 -10.70
CA ILE A 803 0.59 15.91 -11.93
C ILE A 803 -0.46 16.69 -12.73
N MET A 804 -1.52 17.16 -12.07
CA MET A 804 -2.58 17.94 -12.70
C MET A 804 -2.04 19.22 -13.35
N MET A 805 -1.12 19.92 -12.68
CA MET A 805 -0.50 21.13 -13.21
C MET A 805 0.32 20.88 -14.48
N TYR A 806 1.10 19.80 -14.51
CA TYR A 806 1.88 19.42 -15.70
C TYR A 806 1.00 19.01 -16.87
N PHE A 807 -0.03 18.19 -16.63
CA PHE A 807 -0.97 17.79 -17.68
C PHE A 807 -1.75 18.98 -18.24
N GLY A 808 -2.23 19.89 -17.37
CA GLY A 808 -2.89 21.13 -17.79
C GLY A 808 -1.98 21.99 -18.68
N HIS A 809 -0.73 22.20 -18.26
CA HIS A 809 0.27 22.94 -19.06
C HIS A 809 0.55 22.28 -20.41
N TRP A 810 0.77 20.97 -20.44
CA TRP A 810 1.08 20.26 -21.69
C TRP A 810 -0.09 20.27 -22.66
N ASN A 811 -1.31 20.06 -22.16
CA ASN A 811 -2.52 20.16 -22.97
C ASN A 811 -2.68 21.57 -23.56
N ALA A 812 -2.40 22.62 -22.79
CA ALA A 812 -2.42 23.99 -23.28
C ALA A 812 -1.38 24.24 -24.38
N CYS A 813 -0.15 23.76 -24.20
CA CYS A 813 0.91 23.87 -25.21
C CYS A 813 0.57 23.12 -26.50
N ILE A 814 -0.01 21.93 -26.41
CA ILE A 814 -0.41 21.14 -27.58
C ILE A 814 -1.61 21.80 -28.29
N PHE A 815 -2.60 22.31 -27.53
CA PHE A 815 -3.76 23.00 -28.09
C PHE A 815 -3.35 24.23 -28.90
N HIS A 816 -2.41 25.02 -28.37
CA HIS A 816 -1.85 26.16 -29.10
C HIS A 816 -0.98 25.74 -30.29
N TRP A 817 -0.20 24.67 -30.15
CA TRP A 817 0.64 24.17 -31.25
C TRP A 817 -0.20 23.75 -32.46
N ILE A 818 -1.33 23.09 -32.22
CA ILE A 818 -2.29 22.71 -33.27
C ILE A 818 -2.87 23.96 -33.94
N MET A 819 -3.20 24.99 -33.16
CA MET A 819 -3.66 26.26 -33.71
C MET A 819 -2.63 26.91 -34.63
N LEU A 820 -1.35 26.96 -34.23
CA LEU A 820 -0.30 27.48 -35.12
C LEU A 820 -0.15 26.65 -36.40
N PHE A 821 -0.28 25.33 -36.30
CA PHE A 821 -0.20 24.45 -37.46
C PHE A 821 -1.35 24.69 -38.45
N GLU A 822 -2.58 24.86 -37.97
CA GLU A 822 -3.74 25.10 -38.85
C GLU A 822 -3.78 26.51 -39.41
N GLU A 823 -3.37 27.50 -38.61
CA GLU A 823 -3.26 28.90 -39.06
C GLU A 823 -2.27 29.04 -40.23
N GLU A 824 -1.19 28.26 -40.26
CA GLU A 824 -0.26 28.24 -41.40
C GLU A 824 -0.84 27.67 -42.69
N HIS A 825 -1.85 26.83 -42.59
CA HIS A 825 -2.62 26.36 -43.74
C HIS A 825 -3.72 27.36 -44.14
N GLY A 826 -3.77 28.53 -43.48
CA GLY A 826 -4.76 29.58 -43.73
C GLY A 826 -6.16 29.24 -43.18
N LEU A 827 -6.26 28.30 -42.24
CA LEU A 827 -7.52 27.90 -41.63
C LEU A 827 -7.84 28.78 -40.40
N ARG A 828 -9.12 29.03 -40.16
CA ARG A 828 -9.59 29.58 -38.88
C ARG A 828 -9.41 28.56 -37.76
N THR A 829 -9.17 29.08 -36.56
CA THR A 829 -8.82 28.32 -35.36
C THR A 829 -9.58 28.83 -34.15
N TRP A 830 -9.50 28.12 -33.02
CA TRP A 830 -10.08 28.58 -31.75
C TRP A 830 -9.64 30.00 -31.35
N CYS A 831 -8.40 30.39 -31.69
CA CYS A 831 -7.83 31.70 -31.36
C CYS A 831 -8.56 32.82 -32.10
N THR A 832 -8.76 32.65 -33.40
CA THR A 832 -9.50 33.61 -34.22
C THR A 832 -10.96 33.72 -33.80
N GLU A 833 -11.60 32.59 -33.46
CA GLU A 833 -13.00 32.57 -33.03
C GLU A 833 -13.21 33.26 -31.68
N TYR A 834 -12.27 33.13 -30.74
CA TYR A 834 -12.38 33.73 -29.42
C TYR A 834 -12.12 35.24 -29.41
N PHE A 835 -11.05 35.69 -30.07
CA PHE A 835 -10.64 37.09 -30.04
C PHE A 835 -11.29 37.98 -31.10
N PHE A 836 -11.66 37.40 -32.24
CA PHE A 836 -12.23 38.10 -33.39
C PHE A 836 -13.48 37.38 -33.92
N PRO A 837 -14.54 37.24 -33.10
CA PRO A 837 -15.72 36.45 -33.47
C PRO A 837 -16.46 37.03 -34.69
N ASP A 838 -16.52 38.35 -34.81
CA ASP A 838 -17.32 39.06 -35.83
C ASP A 838 -16.55 39.40 -37.12
N ASP A 839 -15.22 39.31 -37.10
CA ASP A 839 -14.38 39.66 -38.25
C ASP A 839 -14.34 38.50 -39.25
N VAL A 840 -14.59 38.77 -40.53
CA VAL A 840 -14.65 37.73 -41.59
C VAL A 840 -13.27 37.17 -41.94
N ASP A 841 -12.23 38.00 -41.95
CA ASP A 841 -10.83 37.61 -42.13
C ASP A 841 -9.94 38.47 -41.22
N PRO A 842 -9.82 38.13 -39.92
CA PRO A 842 -9.05 38.92 -38.97
C PRO A 842 -7.54 38.92 -39.28
N GLY A 843 -7.07 38.02 -40.14
CA GLY A 843 -5.64 37.77 -40.37
C GLY A 843 -5.08 36.75 -39.39
N LEU A 844 -3.75 36.72 -39.25
CA LEU A 844 -3.04 35.76 -38.39
C LEU A 844 -3.16 36.21 -36.91
N CYS A 845 -3.98 35.50 -36.12
CA CYS A 845 -4.09 35.63 -34.67
C CYS A 845 -2.71 35.61 -34.01
N SER A 846 -1.78 34.79 -34.52
CA SER A 846 -0.42 34.70 -33.97
C SER A 846 0.41 35.97 -34.08
N LYS A 847 0.09 36.87 -35.01
CA LYS A 847 0.75 38.18 -35.18
C LYS A 847 0.03 39.32 -34.47
N LEU A 848 -1.29 39.21 -34.32
CA LEU A 848 -2.13 40.24 -33.73
C LEU A 848 -2.10 40.22 -32.20
N ILE A 849 -1.94 39.04 -31.61
CA ILE A 849 -2.04 38.83 -30.17
C ILE A 849 -0.71 38.35 -29.61
N SER A 850 -0.33 38.91 -28.46
CA SER A 850 0.88 38.51 -27.75
C SER A 850 0.88 37.02 -27.42
N SER A 851 2.06 36.42 -27.29
CA SER A 851 2.20 35.01 -26.88
C SER A 851 1.63 34.77 -25.48
N ASP A 852 1.75 35.78 -24.61
CA ASP A 852 1.42 35.67 -23.19
C ASP A 852 -0.09 35.61 -22.97
N GLU A 853 -0.85 36.45 -23.67
CA GLU A 853 -2.31 36.40 -23.65
C GLU A 853 -2.84 35.07 -24.19
N ARG A 854 -2.30 34.61 -25.33
CA ARG A 854 -2.67 33.30 -25.90
C ARG A 854 -2.34 32.15 -24.96
N PHE A 855 -1.26 32.25 -24.17
CA PHE A 855 -0.88 31.24 -23.19
C PHE A 855 -1.87 31.16 -22.02
N VAL A 856 -2.26 32.30 -21.46
CA VAL A 856 -3.25 32.36 -20.37
C VAL A 856 -4.58 31.73 -20.82
N VAL A 857 -5.05 32.09 -22.01
CA VAL A 857 -6.30 31.55 -22.59
C VAL A 857 -6.19 30.03 -22.84
N SER A 858 -5.06 29.56 -23.37
CA SER A 858 -4.83 28.12 -23.62
C SER A 858 -4.78 27.31 -22.31
N ILE A 859 -4.14 27.84 -21.26
CA ILE A 859 -4.10 27.22 -19.92
C ILE A 859 -5.49 27.15 -19.32
N TYR A 860 -6.22 28.26 -19.39
CA TYR A 860 -7.57 28.32 -18.86
C TYR A 860 -8.47 27.26 -19.54
N TRP A 861 -8.43 27.14 -20.87
CA TRP A 861 -9.14 26.07 -21.59
C TRP A 861 -8.71 24.67 -21.12
N ALA A 862 -7.41 24.43 -20.99
CA ALA A 862 -6.90 23.12 -20.59
C ALA A 862 -7.36 22.70 -19.19
N PHE A 863 -7.33 23.62 -18.22
CA PHE A 863 -7.82 23.33 -16.86
C PHE A 863 -9.33 23.17 -16.81
N MET A 864 -10.09 24.03 -17.50
CA MET A 864 -11.56 23.94 -17.58
C MET A 864 -12.04 22.62 -18.20
N THR A 865 -11.33 22.16 -19.22
CA THR A 865 -11.55 20.86 -19.87
C THR A 865 -11.17 19.71 -18.95
N MET A 866 -10.08 19.86 -18.19
CA MET A 866 -9.58 18.81 -17.31
C MET A 866 -10.43 18.64 -16.04
N THR A 867 -10.92 19.73 -15.44
CA THR A 867 -11.80 19.69 -14.27
C THR A 867 -13.26 19.46 -14.63
N THR A 868 -13.57 19.26 -15.91
CA THR A 868 -14.91 19.01 -16.44
C THR A 868 -15.93 20.12 -16.19
N VAL A 869 -15.50 21.37 -16.00
CA VAL A 869 -16.41 22.50 -15.74
C VAL A 869 -16.93 23.14 -17.04
N GLY A 870 -16.08 23.25 -18.07
CA GLY A 870 -16.44 23.63 -19.45
C GLY A 870 -17.39 24.83 -19.67
N TYR A 871 -17.01 26.06 -19.31
CA TYR A 871 -17.87 27.25 -19.51
C TYR A 871 -18.26 27.58 -20.98
N GLY A 872 -17.54 27.05 -21.97
CA GLY A 872 -17.94 27.14 -23.38
C GLY A 872 -17.48 28.38 -24.15
N ASP A 873 -16.76 29.25 -23.47
CA ASP A 873 -16.12 30.46 -24.00
C ASP A 873 -14.98 30.14 -24.97
N ILE A 874 -14.18 29.11 -24.69
CA ILE A 874 -13.13 28.63 -25.59
C ILE A 874 -13.41 27.19 -25.99
N LYS A 875 -13.33 26.93 -27.28
CA LYS A 875 -13.70 25.65 -27.89
C LYS A 875 -12.93 25.44 -29.20
N PRO A 876 -12.75 24.18 -29.63
CA PRO A 876 -12.17 23.90 -30.94
C PRO A 876 -13.04 24.50 -32.04
N TYR A 877 -12.41 25.01 -33.08
CA TYR A 877 -13.11 25.55 -34.24
C TYR A 877 -13.92 24.46 -34.94
N LYS A 878 -15.18 24.77 -35.23
CA LYS A 878 -16.16 23.79 -35.72
C LYS A 878 -15.81 23.10 -37.05
N PHE A 879 -14.93 23.68 -37.88
CA PHE A 879 -14.44 23.07 -39.12
C PHE A 879 -12.99 22.58 -39.05
N SER A 880 -12.36 22.68 -37.88
CA SER A 880 -11.02 22.15 -37.64
C SER A 880 -11.08 20.68 -37.23
N VAL A 881 -10.61 19.80 -38.11
CA VAL A 881 -10.51 18.37 -37.79
C VAL A 881 -9.43 18.12 -36.73
N ALA A 882 -8.31 18.84 -36.77
CA ALA A 882 -7.20 18.59 -35.86
C ALA A 882 -7.54 19.04 -34.43
N GLU A 883 -8.15 20.22 -34.27
CA GLU A 883 -8.57 20.72 -32.95
C GLU A 883 -9.66 19.84 -32.35
N LEU A 884 -10.64 19.37 -33.15
CA LEU A 884 -11.68 18.45 -32.69
C LEU A 884 -11.13 17.08 -32.27
N ILE A 885 -10.23 16.47 -33.07
CA ILE A 885 -9.57 15.20 -32.69
C ILE A 885 -8.82 15.39 -31.38
N PHE A 886 -8.05 16.47 -31.25
CA PHE A 886 -7.30 16.74 -30.04
C PHE A 886 -8.22 16.96 -28.84
N ALA A 887 -9.27 17.77 -28.97
CA ALA A 887 -10.25 18.00 -27.90
C ALA A 887 -10.90 16.69 -27.42
N VAL A 888 -11.31 15.82 -28.35
CA VAL A 888 -11.88 14.49 -28.03
C VAL A 888 -10.90 13.63 -27.25
N ASN A 889 -9.65 13.49 -27.72
CA ASN A 889 -8.64 12.69 -27.03
C ASN A 889 -8.27 13.30 -25.67
N CYS A 890 -8.17 14.62 -25.60
CA CYS A 890 -7.88 15.38 -24.40
C CYS A 890 -8.96 15.15 -23.34
N LEU A 891 -10.25 15.24 -23.68
CA LEU A 891 -11.38 14.97 -22.78
C LEU A 891 -11.33 13.55 -22.21
N MET A 892 -11.02 12.57 -23.04
CA MET A 892 -10.92 11.17 -22.61
C MET A 892 -9.77 10.95 -21.62
N ILE A 893 -8.58 11.44 -21.93
CA ILE A 893 -7.41 11.29 -21.05
C ILE A 893 -7.63 12.08 -19.76
N ASN A 894 -8.10 13.32 -19.87
CA ASN A 894 -8.29 14.20 -18.74
C ASN A 894 -9.36 13.71 -17.78
N SER A 895 -10.45 13.10 -18.28
CA SER A 895 -11.47 12.49 -17.43
C SER A 895 -10.87 11.43 -16.49
N THR A 896 -9.91 10.65 -16.98
CA THR A 896 -9.21 9.63 -16.20
C THR A 896 -8.25 10.26 -15.19
N VAL A 897 -7.49 11.28 -15.61
CA VAL A 897 -6.56 12.02 -14.73
C VAL A 897 -7.31 12.75 -13.62
N PHE A 898 -8.42 13.40 -13.94
CA PHE A 898 -9.27 14.10 -12.98
C PHE A 898 -9.92 13.13 -12.00
N ALA A 899 -10.47 12.01 -12.48
CA ALA A 899 -11.00 10.95 -11.61
C ALA A 899 -9.92 10.42 -10.64
N TYR A 900 -8.69 10.27 -11.11
CA TYR A 900 -7.54 9.89 -10.28
C TYR A 900 -7.23 10.92 -9.18
N VAL A 901 -7.29 12.23 -9.50
CA VAL A 901 -7.11 13.32 -8.52
C VAL A 901 -8.24 13.36 -7.50
N VAL A 902 -9.51 13.31 -7.95
CA VAL A 902 -10.69 13.28 -7.08
C VAL A 902 -10.62 12.09 -6.13
N SER A 903 -10.29 10.90 -6.63
CA SER A 903 -10.05 9.71 -5.81
C SER A 903 -8.98 9.94 -4.75
N GLY A 904 -7.90 10.62 -5.11
CA GLY A 904 -6.82 10.93 -4.19
C GLY A 904 -7.24 11.91 -3.10
N ILE A 905 -8.00 12.95 -3.44
CA ILE A 905 -8.58 13.91 -2.48
C ILE A 905 -9.53 13.18 -1.51
N ILE A 906 -10.42 12.32 -2.03
CA ILE A 906 -11.29 11.48 -1.20
C ILE A 906 -10.46 10.64 -0.23
N GLY A 907 -9.39 10.01 -0.71
CA GLY A 907 -8.47 9.24 0.13
C GLY A 907 -7.74 10.08 1.18
N VAL A 908 -7.44 11.35 0.90
CA VAL A 908 -6.84 12.29 1.87
C VAL A 908 -7.85 12.69 2.93
N ILE A 909 -9.09 12.99 2.55
CA ILE A 909 -10.17 13.31 3.48
C ILE A 909 -10.44 12.12 4.40
N GLN A 910 -10.51 10.90 3.84
CA GLN A 910 -10.70 9.68 4.62
C GLN A 910 -9.55 9.36 5.57
N ASN A 911 -8.33 9.78 5.25
CA ASN A 911 -7.12 9.50 6.03
C ASN A 911 -6.50 10.76 6.67
N HIS A 912 -7.28 11.83 6.84
CA HIS A 912 -6.79 13.06 7.48
C HIS A 912 -6.48 12.83 8.96
N ASN A 913 -7.30 12.00 9.63
CA ASN A 913 -7.06 11.56 11.00
C ASN A 913 -7.28 10.04 11.13
N PRO A 914 -6.21 9.23 11.01
CA PRO A 914 -6.34 7.77 11.09
C PRO A 914 -6.75 7.28 12.48
N SER A 915 -6.36 7.97 13.56
CA SER A 915 -6.78 7.59 14.91
C SER A 915 -8.27 7.88 15.15
N ASP A 916 -8.80 9.00 14.66
CA ASP A 916 -10.25 9.29 14.75
C ASP A 916 -11.06 8.31 13.89
N ARG A 917 -10.56 7.92 12.72
CA ARG A 917 -11.19 6.88 11.88
C ARG A 917 -11.24 5.55 12.62
N GLU A 918 -10.13 5.10 13.20
CA GLU A 918 -10.06 3.84 13.94
C GLU A 918 -10.92 3.88 15.20
N TYR A 919 -10.90 4.99 15.93
CA TYR A 919 -11.79 5.24 17.08
C TYR A 919 -13.26 5.10 16.68
N LYS A 920 -13.68 5.74 15.59
CA LYS A 920 -15.06 5.66 15.07
C LYS A 920 -15.42 4.25 14.62
N ALA A 921 -14.50 3.52 13.99
CA ALA A 921 -14.70 2.13 13.59
C ALA A 921 -14.94 1.24 14.81
N GLN A 922 -14.04 1.26 15.80
CA GLN A 922 -14.16 0.44 17.01
C GLN A 922 -15.37 0.83 17.87
N MET A 923 -15.73 2.13 17.93
CA MET A 923 -16.97 2.58 18.59
C MET A 923 -18.23 2.12 17.87
N THR A 924 -18.17 1.97 16.55
CA THR A 924 -19.29 1.44 15.75
C THR A 924 -19.42 -0.06 15.97
N ASP A 925 -18.32 -0.80 15.93
CA ASP A 925 -18.29 -2.25 16.23
C ASP A 925 -18.83 -2.54 17.63
N MET A 926 -18.43 -1.76 18.63
CA MET A 926 -18.96 -1.88 20.00
C MET A 926 -20.46 -1.57 20.04
N ARG A 927 -20.93 -0.53 19.34
CA ARG A 927 -22.36 -0.18 19.29
C ARG A 927 -23.18 -1.26 18.60
N ASP A 928 -22.67 -1.82 17.51
CA ASP A 928 -23.30 -2.93 16.79
C ASP A 928 -23.34 -4.18 17.68
N TYR A 929 -22.27 -4.50 18.40
CA TYR A 929 -22.25 -5.59 19.38
C TYR A 929 -23.28 -5.39 20.51
N VAL A 930 -23.35 -4.18 21.08
CA VAL A 930 -24.34 -3.83 22.13
C VAL A 930 -25.77 -3.95 21.60
N ARG A 931 -26.01 -3.58 20.33
CA ARG A 931 -27.31 -3.72 19.66
C ARG A 931 -27.65 -5.19 19.45
N ASP A 932 -26.71 -5.99 18.95
CA ASP A 932 -26.92 -7.39 18.62
C ASP A 932 -27.09 -8.28 19.87
N THR A 933 -26.48 -7.88 21.00
CA THR A 933 -26.60 -8.57 22.30
C THR A 933 -27.75 -8.07 23.18
N ALA A 934 -28.47 -7.02 22.77
CA ALA A 934 -29.62 -6.46 23.49
C ALA A 934 -29.37 -6.15 24.98
N LEU A 935 -28.24 -5.48 25.28
CA LEU A 935 -27.91 -5.07 26.65
C LEU A 935 -28.90 -4.04 27.22
N SER A 936 -29.05 -4.03 28.55
CA SER A 936 -29.89 -3.02 29.23
C SER A 936 -29.32 -1.60 29.05
N PRO A 937 -30.15 -0.53 29.03
CA PRO A 937 -29.68 0.84 28.79
C PRO A 937 -28.57 1.30 29.74
N ASN A 938 -28.64 0.90 31.01
CA ASN A 938 -27.64 1.22 32.02
C ASN A 938 -26.31 0.51 31.74
N MET A 939 -26.36 -0.78 31.39
CA MET A 939 -25.15 -1.54 31.04
C MET A 939 -24.53 -1.01 29.74
N SER A 940 -25.35 -0.67 28.75
CA SER A 940 -24.87 -0.07 27.49
C SER A 940 -24.16 1.26 27.73
N LEU A 941 -24.65 2.09 28.66
CA LEU A 941 -23.98 3.33 29.04
C LEU A 941 -22.65 3.08 29.75
N MET A 942 -22.60 2.11 30.66
CA MET A 942 -21.37 1.72 31.36
C MET A 942 -20.32 1.17 30.40
N VAL A 943 -20.70 0.23 29.54
CA VAL A 943 -19.82 -0.35 28.51
C VAL A 943 -19.33 0.76 27.57
N LYS A 944 -20.22 1.65 27.12
CA LYS A 944 -19.83 2.78 26.26
C LYS A 944 -18.79 3.69 26.92
N ARG A 945 -19.00 4.09 28.19
CA ARG A 945 -18.06 4.96 28.92
C ARG A 945 -16.72 4.28 29.17
N HIS A 946 -16.73 3.01 29.56
CA HIS A 946 -15.50 2.25 29.77
C HIS A 946 -14.74 2.05 28.47
N TYR A 947 -15.44 1.67 27.39
CA TYR A 947 -14.83 1.47 26.08
C TYR A 947 -14.26 2.79 25.53
N ASP A 948 -14.99 3.90 25.66
CA ASP A 948 -14.51 5.23 25.29
C ASP A 948 -13.23 5.65 26.04
N PHE A 949 -13.18 5.39 27.36
CA PHE A 949 -11.95 5.58 28.12
C PHE A 949 -10.81 4.69 27.62
N VAL A 950 -11.06 3.39 27.42
CA VAL A 950 -10.02 2.44 26.97
C VAL A 950 -9.46 2.90 25.63
N LEU A 951 -10.30 3.30 24.68
CA LEU A 951 -9.88 3.83 23.38
C LEU A 951 -9.08 5.14 23.47
N THR A 952 -9.36 5.97 24.49
CA THR A 952 -8.65 7.24 24.72
C THR A 952 -7.33 7.03 25.47
N ALA A 953 -7.29 6.08 26.40
CA ALA A 953 -6.15 5.77 27.26
C ALA A 953 -5.12 4.85 26.60
N THR A 954 -5.55 4.05 25.62
CA THR A 954 -4.68 3.14 24.87
C THR A 954 -4.37 3.68 23.48
N CYS A 955 -3.29 3.16 22.89
CA CYS A 955 -3.02 3.42 21.49
C CYS A 955 -3.93 2.55 20.64
N LEU A 956 -4.65 3.18 19.71
CA LEU A 956 -5.54 2.50 18.76
C LEU A 956 -4.78 1.68 17.71
N PHE A 957 -3.47 1.87 17.60
CA PHE A 957 -2.61 1.10 16.69
C PHE A 957 -2.21 -0.24 17.32
N PRO A 958 -1.94 -1.30 16.52
CA PRO A 958 -1.60 -2.62 17.02
C PRO A 958 -0.16 -2.68 17.57
N GLU A 959 0.07 -2.05 18.74
CA GLU A 959 1.39 -1.90 19.37
C GLU A 959 2.07 -3.25 19.59
N GLN A 960 1.35 -4.25 20.10
CA GLN A 960 1.94 -5.56 20.37
C GLN A 960 2.54 -6.20 19.11
N LYS A 961 1.86 -6.07 17.96
CA LYS A 961 2.36 -6.59 16.67
C LYS A 961 3.61 -5.82 16.22
N ILE A 962 3.64 -4.50 16.40
CA ILE A 962 4.80 -3.67 16.09
C ILE A 962 5.99 -4.07 16.96
N PHE A 963 5.81 -4.16 18.28
CA PHE A 963 6.90 -4.47 19.21
C PHE A 963 7.43 -5.90 19.07
N ASN A 964 6.57 -6.87 18.75
CA ASN A 964 6.99 -8.25 18.50
C ASN A 964 7.81 -8.41 17.20
N GLN A 965 7.72 -7.45 16.28
CA GLN A 965 8.49 -7.42 15.04
C GLN A 965 9.73 -6.53 15.13
N LEU A 966 9.86 -5.72 16.20
CA LEU A 966 11.05 -4.91 16.44
C LEU A 966 12.22 -5.77 16.88
N ARG A 967 13.43 -5.43 16.39
CA ARG A 967 14.66 -6.02 16.92
C ARG A 967 14.78 -5.76 18.43
N PRO A 968 15.29 -6.71 19.24
CA PRO A 968 15.20 -6.64 20.71
C PRO A 968 15.80 -5.38 21.35
N SER A 969 16.96 -4.92 20.89
CA SER A 969 17.60 -3.70 21.40
C SER A 969 16.77 -2.44 21.15
N LEU A 970 16.16 -2.33 19.97
CA LEU A 970 15.27 -1.22 19.63
C LEU A 970 13.94 -1.33 20.35
N ARG A 971 13.38 -2.53 20.48
CA ARG A 971 12.16 -2.81 21.26
C ARG A 971 12.30 -2.31 22.69
N PHE A 972 13.42 -2.61 23.35
CA PHE A 972 13.70 -2.14 24.70
C PHE A 972 13.71 -0.62 24.80
N HIS A 973 14.50 0.03 23.94
CA HIS A 973 14.64 1.49 23.95
C HIS A 973 13.30 2.20 23.68
N VAL A 974 12.52 1.71 22.72
CA VAL A 974 11.20 2.27 22.39
C VAL A 974 10.20 2.05 23.53
N ALA A 975 10.20 0.87 24.16
CA ALA A 975 9.31 0.60 25.30
C ALA A 975 9.60 1.53 26.48
N SER A 976 10.88 1.75 26.78
CA SER A 976 11.30 2.68 27.83
C SER A 976 10.82 4.11 27.55
N LEU A 977 10.86 4.56 26.30
CA LEU A 977 10.38 5.90 25.90
C LEU A 977 8.85 6.03 25.96
N VAL A 978 8.12 5.00 25.53
CA VAL A 978 6.65 5.03 25.46
C VAL A 978 6.01 4.85 26.83
N ALA A 979 6.57 3.94 27.64
CA ALA A 979 5.94 3.48 28.87
C ALA A 979 6.69 3.87 30.15
N GLY A 980 7.85 4.52 30.02
CA GLY A 980 8.70 4.87 31.16
C GLY A 980 7.96 5.69 32.21
N HIS A 981 7.19 6.71 31.82
CA HIS A 981 6.52 7.57 32.79
C HIS A 981 5.38 6.87 33.56
N THR A 982 4.67 5.94 32.92
CA THR A 982 3.47 5.30 33.48
C THR A 982 3.77 3.98 34.18
N ILE A 983 4.70 3.18 33.65
CA ILE A 983 5.07 1.90 34.27
C ILE A 983 6.09 2.10 35.39
N LEU A 984 7.05 3.02 35.23
CA LEU A 984 8.03 3.29 36.30
C LEU A 984 7.45 4.11 37.46
N SER A 985 6.23 4.66 37.34
CA SER A 985 5.53 5.21 38.51
C SER A 985 5.14 4.11 39.51
N ILE A 986 4.99 2.87 39.02
CA ILE A 986 4.77 1.69 39.87
C ILE A 986 6.10 1.32 40.52
N GLN A 987 6.20 1.52 41.83
CA GLN A 987 7.44 1.34 42.60
C GLN A 987 8.07 -0.05 42.40
N MET A 988 7.25 -1.10 42.33
CA MET A 988 7.71 -2.46 42.05
C MET A 988 8.38 -2.57 40.67
N MET A 989 7.79 -1.99 39.63
CA MET A 989 8.30 -2.08 38.26
C MET A 989 9.61 -1.31 38.12
N ALA A 990 9.72 -0.14 38.76
CA ALA A 990 10.95 0.65 38.80
C ALA A 990 12.12 -0.09 39.48
N LEU A 991 11.85 -0.79 40.59
CA LEU A 991 12.86 -1.59 41.29
C LEU A 991 13.35 -2.77 40.45
N VAL A 992 12.45 -3.44 39.74
CA VAL A 992 12.80 -4.58 38.87
C VAL A 992 13.58 -4.11 37.64
N ASP A 993 13.17 -3.00 37.00
CA ASP A 993 13.88 -2.47 35.84
C ASP A 993 15.28 -1.92 36.19
N ALA A 994 15.44 -1.35 37.39
CA ALA A 994 16.74 -0.92 37.90
C ALA A 994 17.72 -2.10 38.08
N LYS A 995 17.19 -3.28 38.43
CA LYS A 995 17.98 -4.51 38.60
C LYS A 995 18.19 -5.26 37.29
N TYR A 996 17.17 -5.29 36.42
CA TYR A 996 17.16 -6.01 35.15
C TYR A 996 16.76 -5.06 34.00
N LYS A 997 17.78 -4.51 33.34
CA LYS A 997 17.57 -3.66 32.16
C LYS A 997 16.84 -4.47 31.08
N GLY A 998 15.69 -3.98 30.64
CA GLY A 998 14.86 -4.71 29.67
C GLY A 998 13.43 -4.88 30.10
N PHE A 999 13.18 -4.89 31.42
CA PHE A 999 11.96 -5.40 32.01
C PHE A 999 10.70 -4.64 31.58
N VAL A 1000 10.77 -3.30 31.48
CA VAL A 1000 9.64 -2.48 31.02
C VAL A 1000 9.11 -2.89 29.65
N SER A 1001 9.99 -3.38 28.76
CA SER A 1001 9.60 -3.81 27.40
C SER A 1001 8.79 -5.11 27.34
N PHE A 1002 8.84 -5.89 28.42
CA PHE A 1002 8.01 -7.08 28.63
C PHE A 1002 6.74 -6.72 29.41
N ALA A 1003 6.88 -5.93 30.47
CA ALA A 1003 5.76 -5.52 31.32
C ALA A 1003 4.68 -4.70 30.58
N LEU A 1004 5.08 -3.93 29.56
CA LEU A 1004 4.18 -3.03 28.81
C LEU A 1004 2.90 -3.72 28.28
N PHE A 1005 3.01 -4.95 27.77
CA PHE A 1005 1.86 -5.63 27.14
C PHE A 1005 1.07 -6.51 28.11
N LEU A 1006 1.52 -6.65 29.35
CA LEU A 1006 0.90 -7.50 30.37
C LEU A 1006 -0.02 -6.69 31.28
N LEU A 1007 0.22 -5.38 31.38
CA LEU A 1007 -0.57 -4.46 32.17
C LEU A 1007 -1.75 -3.92 31.34
N LYS A 1008 -2.97 -4.26 31.74
CA LYS A 1008 -4.20 -3.79 31.07
C LYS A 1008 -4.81 -2.61 31.83
N PRO A 1009 -4.96 -1.43 31.21
CA PRO A 1009 -5.59 -0.27 31.85
C PRO A 1009 -7.10 -0.47 31.98
N GLN A 1010 -7.67 0.03 33.08
CA GLN A 1010 -9.09 0.02 33.41
C GLN A 1010 -9.48 1.37 34.02
N LEU A 1011 -10.62 1.91 33.60
CA LEU A 1011 -11.28 3.02 34.29
C LEU A 1011 -12.41 2.50 35.14
N ILE A 1012 -12.43 2.95 36.39
CA ILE A 1012 -13.46 2.65 37.37
C ILE A 1012 -14.03 3.96 37.88
N LEU A 1013 -15.35 4.08 37.86
CA LEU A 1013 -16.05 5.29 38.29
C LEU A 1013 -16.31 5.28 39.79
N ARG A 1014 -16.55 6.47 40.35
CA ARG A 1014 -16.87 6.62 41.78
C ARG A 1014 -18.00 5.69 42.21
N GLY A 1015 -17.77 4.94 43.29
CA GLY A 1015 -18.74 4.02 43.88
C GLY A 1015 -18.78 2.63 43.22
N GLU A 1016 -18.06 2.41 42.12
CA GLU A 1016 -17.93 1.09 41.51
C GLU A 1016 -16.88 0.26 42.23
N HIS A 1017 -17.08 -1.07 42.23
CA HIS A 1017 -16.15 -2.01 42.85
C HIS A 1017 -15.15 -2.52 41.83
N VAL A 1018 -13.86 -2.42 42.15
CA VAL A 1018 -12.75 -3.02 41.40
C VAL A 1018 -12.77 -4.54 41.53
N CYS A 1019 -12.92 -5.01 42.77
CA CYS A 1019 -13.11 -6.41 43.10
C CYS A 1019 -14.09 -6.50 44.27
N ARG A 1020 -14.87 -7.59 44.30
CA ARG A 1020 -15.78 -7.91 45.41
C ARG A 1020 -15.24 -9.11 46.17
N GLY A 1021 -15.43 -9.11 47.48
CA GLY A 1021 -15.12 -10.28 48.31
C GLY A 1021 -15.88 -11.52 47.83
N GLY A 1022 -15.19 -12.66 47.74
CA GLY A 1022 -15.72 -13.96 47.30
C GLY A 1022 -15.56 -14.26 45.81
N CYS A 1023 -15.08 -13.30 44.99
CA CYS A 1023 -14.79 -13.53 43.58
C CYS A 1023 -13.47 -14.32 43.40
N PRO A 1024 -13.31 -15.08 42.30
CA PRO A 1024 -12.01 -15.66 41.96
C PRO A 1024 -11.01 -14.52 41.71
N ALA A 1025 -9.91 -14.50 42.46
CA ALA A 1025 -8.91 -13.46 42.26
C ALA A 1025 -7.95 -13.89 41.14
N THR A 1026 -8.23 -13.40 39.93
CA THR A 1026 -7.45 -13.71 38.73
C THR A 1026 -6.48 -12.59 38.37
N PHE A 1027 -6.55 -11.45 39.04
CA PHE A 1027 -5.79 -10.25 38.70
C PHE A 1027 -5.17 -9.59 39.94
N MET A 1028 -3.97 -9.05 39.75
CA MET A 1028 -3.35 -8.06 40.63
C MET A 1028 -3.59 -6.66 40.05
N TYR A 1029 -3.83 -5.68 40.91
CA TYR A 1029 -4.16 -4.32 40.49
C TYR A 1029 -3.13 -3.30 40.97
N PHE A 1030 -2.84 -2.31 40.14
CA PHE A 1030 -1.95 -1.18 40.40
C PHE A 1030 -2.74 0.12 40.24
N LEU A 1031 -2.90 0.87 41.32
CA LEU A 1031 -3.58 2.17 41.28
C LEU A 1031 -2.60 3.23 40.76
N VAL A 1032 -2.89 3.82 39.61
CA VAL A 1032 -2.04 4.86 39.01
C VAL A 1032 -2.55 6.26 39.33
N GLU A 1033 -3.86 6.46 39.29
CA GLU A 1033 -4.49 7.76 39.56
C GLU A 1033 -5.81 7.56 40.34
N GLY A 1034 -6.03 8.41 41.34
CA GLY A 1034 -7.22 8.41 42.19
C GLY A 1034 -7.05 7.64 43.52
N GLU A 1035 -8.17 7.43 44.21
CA GLU A 1035 -8.19 6.80 45.54
C GLU A 1035 -9.24 5.68 45.60
N CYS A 1036 -8.86 4.56 46.22
CA CYS A 1036 -9.74 3.42 46.43
C CYS A 1036 -9.85 3.07 47.92
N GLU A 1037 -11.06 2.69 48.34
CA GLU A 1037 -11.33 2.11 49.64
C GLU A 1037 -11.24 0.58 49.54
N GLN A 1038 -10.36 -0.04 50.31
CA GLN A 1038 -10.29 -1.49 50.48
C GLN A 1038 -10.95 -1.87 51.81
N LYS A 1039 -12.06 -2.61 51.73
CA LYS A 1039 -12.80 -3.12 52.88
C LYS A 1039 -12.60 -4.62 53.04
N ASP A 1040 -12.00 -4.99 54.16
CA ASP A 1040 -11.92 -6.38 54.65
C ASP A 1040 -13.06 -6.63 55.65
N HIS A 1041 -13.21 -7.86 56.16
CA HIS A 1041 -14.28 -8.27 57.06
C HIS A 1041 -14.47 -7.32 58.28
N ASP A 1042 -13.39 -6.75 58.82
CA ASP A 1042 -13.42 -5.82 59.97
C ASP A 1042 -12.58 -4.54 59.80
N ASN A 1043 -11.85 -4.37 58.70
CA ASN A 1043 -10.90 -3.26 58.51
C ASN A 1043 -11.12 -2.50 57.20
N ILE A 1044 -11.08 -1.17 57.25
CA ILE A 1044 -11.11 -0.28 56.09
C ILE A 1044 -9.72 0.33 55.90
N ARG A 1045 -9.16 0.18 54.70
CA ARG A 1045 -7.85 0.72 54.32
C ARG A 1045 -7.99 1.59 53.07
N MET A 1046 -7.38 2.77 53.10
CA MET A 1046 -7.28 3.63 51.93
C MET A 1046 -6.08 3.24 51.07
N ILE A 1047 -6.30 3.08 49.78
CA ILE A 1047 -5.28 2.83 48.76
C ILE A 1047 -5.09 4.13 47.98
N HIS A 1048 -3.87 4.66 48.03
CA HIS A 1048 -3.46 5.84 47.28
C HIS A 1048 -2.64 5.44 46.05
N GLU A 1049 -2.38 6.42 45.19
CA GLU A 1049 -1.64 6.30 43.94
C GLU A 1049 -0.27 5.62 44.12
N GLY A 1050 0.13 4.82 43.12
CA GLY A 1050 1.37 4.05 43.09
C GLY A 1050 1.36 2.77 43.92
N LYS A 1051 0.26 2.47 44.64
CA LYS A 1051 0.12 1.25 45.45
C LYS A 1051 -0.55 0.11 44.67
N GLN A 1052 -0.09 -1.11 44.96
CA GLN A 1052 -0.69 -2.35 44.49
C GLN A 1052 -1.62 -2.99 45.52
N PHE A 1053 -2.63 -3.74 45.06
CA PHE A 1053 -3.54 -4.51 45.91
C PHE A 1053 -3.96 -5.82 45.24
N GLU A 1054 -4.53 -6.74 46.04
CA GLU A 1054 -4.86 -8.12 45.65
C GLU A 1054 -3.65 -8.92 45.11
N SER A 1055 -2.44 -8.59 45.55
CA SER A 1055 -1.21 -9.33 45.20
C SER A 1055 -1.15 -10.75 45.79
N TYR A 1056 -1.93 -11.01 46.85
CA TYR A 1056 -1.94 -12.30 47.56
C TYR A 1056 -2.48 -13.44 46.69
N ALA A 1057 -3.39 -13.15 45.77
CA ALA A 1057 -3.89 -14.08 44.76
C ALA A 1057 -2.77 -14.75 43.96
N MET A 1058 -1.66 -14.04 43.77
CA MET A 1058 -0.51 -14.50 42.99
C MET A 1058 0.51 -15.29 43.82
N LEU A 1059 0.32 -15.31 45.14
CA LEU A 1059 1.15 -16.00 46.13
C LEU A 1059 0.53 -17.30 46.66
N ALA A 1060 -0.75 -17.52 46.37
CA ALA A 1060 -1.46 -18.73 46.74
C ALA A 1060 -0.85 -19.94 46.03
N SER A 1061 -0.77 -21.07 46.74
CA SER A 1061 -0.25 -22.31 46.14
C SER A 1061 -1.16 -22.78 44.98
N PRO A 1062 -0.64 -23.52 43.98
CA PRO A 1062 -1.43 -23.95 42.82
C PRO A 1062 -2.68 -24.77 43.18
N ASP A 1063 -2.64 -25.44 44.34
CA ASP A 1063 -3.70 -26.29 44.86
C ASP A 1063 -4.76 -25.49 45.64
N GLU A 1064 -4.52 -24.21 45.89
CA GLU A 1064 -5.34 -23.32 46.70
C GLU A 1064 -6.22 -22.44 45.80
N ARG A 1065 -7.54 -22.70 45.77
CA ARG A 1065 -8.50 -21.87 45.03
C ARG A 1065 -8.73 -20.55 45.78
N TYR A 1066 -7.88 -19.56 45.51
CA TYR A 1066 -7.98 -18.27 46.17
C TYR A 1066 -9.20 -17.46 45.68
N ARG A 1067 -9.95 -16.93 46.65
CA ARG A 1067 -11.02 -15.95 46.46
C ARG A 1067 -10.59 -14.64 47.11
N THR A 1068 -10.91 -13.52 46.46
CA THR A 1068 -10.71 -12.18 47.03
C THR A 1068 -11.38 -12.11 48.41
N GLN A 1069 -10.64 -11.74 49.44
CA GLN A 1069 -11.24 -11.54 50.77
C GLN A 1069 -11.71 -10.10 50.96
N THR A 1070 -11.11 -9.16 50.22
CA THR A 1070 -11.43 -7.74 50.32
C THR A 1070 -12.31 -7.26 49.18
N THR A 1071 -13.15 -6.28 49.48
CA THR A 1071 -13.92 -5.53 48.47
C THR A 1071 -13.25 -4.17 48.29
N VAL A 1072 -12.85 -3.85 47.07
CA VAL A 1072 -12.21 -2.58 46.75
C VAL A 1072 -13.17 -1.71 45.95
N THR A 1073 -13.40 -0.47 46.41
CA THR A 1073 -14.36 0.48 45.82
C THR A 1073 -13.64 1.78 45.46
N ALA A 1074 -13.90 2.31 44.26
CA ALA A 1074 -13.33 3.59 43.83
C ALA A 1074 -14.02 4.76 44.55
N LEU A 1075 -13.24 5.68 45.13
CA LEU A 1075 -13.74 6.86 45.83
C LEU A 1075 -13.65 8.15 45.00
N ALA A 1076 -12.64 8.23 44.12
CA ALA A 1076 -12.48 9.36 43.20
C ALA A 1076 -13.51 9.31 42.06
N THR A 1077 -13.77 10.45 41.43
CA THR A 1077 -14.64 10.57 40.24
C THR A 1077 -14.22 9.63 39.11
N THR A 1078 -12.92 9.44 38.96
CA THR A 1078 -12.27 8.57 37.98
C THR A 1078 -11.06 7.93 38.65
N CYS A 1079 -11.01 6.60 38.69
CA CYS A 1079 -9.84 5.83 39.14
C CYS A 1079 -9.21 5.12 37.94
N GLN A 1080 -7.92 5.38 37.68
CA GLN A 1080 -7.16 4.67 36.66
C GLN A 1080 -6.34 3.54 37.29
N ILE A 1081 -6.63 2.30 36.89
CA ILE A 1081 -6.03 1.11 37.46
C ILE A 1081 -5.44 0.24 36.35
N TYR A 1082 -4.24 -0.29 36.55
CA TYR A 1082 -3.70 -1.35 35.69
C TYR A 1082 -3.91 -2.71 36.33
N SER A 1083 -4.33 -3.69 35.54
CA SER A 1083 -4.52 -5.08 35.96
C SER A 1083 -3.48 -5.99 35.32
N LEU A 1084 -2.98 -6.94 36.10
CA LEU A 1084 -2.06 -8.00 35.67
C LEU A 1084 -2.68 -9.35 35.97
N SER A 1085 -2.85 -10.19 34.96
CA SER A 1085 -3.43 -11.53 35.13
C SER A 1085 -2.45 -12.50 35.82
N LEU A 1086 -3.00 -13.45 36.58
CA LEU A 1086 -2.25 -14.56 37.16
C LEU A 1086 -1.51 -15.38 36.08
N SER A 1087 -2.12 -15.59 34.91
CA SER A 1087 -1.49 -16.28 33.78
C SER A 1087 -0.24 -15.54 33.29
N ASP A 1088 -0.36 -14.22 33.19
CA ASP A 1088 0.64 -13.33 32.63
C ASP A 1088 1.78 -13.11 33.63
N TYR A 1089 1.46 -13.09 34.92
CA TYR A 1089 2.45 -13.09 35.98
C TYR A 1089 3.25 -14.39 36.04
N LYS A 1090 2.58 -15.56 35.98
CA LYS A 1090 3.27 -16.86 35.93
C LYS A 1090 4.23 -16.91 34.74
N TYR A 1091 3.82 -16.36 33.59
CA TYR A 1091 4.67 -16.21 32.41
C TYR A 1091 5.92 -15.37 32.71
N VAL A 1092 5.77 -14.17 33.28
CA VAL A 1092 6.92 -13.30 33.64
C VAL A 1092 7.84 -13.96 34.64
N VAL A 1093 7.29 -14.59 35.68
CA VAL A 1093 8.05 -15.19 36.77
C VAL A 1093 8.84 -16.40 36.31
N LEU A 1094 8.28 -17.24 35.43
CA LEU A 1094 9.02 -18.34 34.80
C LEU A 1094 10.16 -17.83 33.91
N GLU A 1095 9.97 -16.72 33.20
CA GLU A 1095 11.02 -16.13 32.36
C GLU A 1095 12.09 -15.35 33.15
N THR A 1096 11.74 -14.71 34.29
CA THR A 1096 12.65 -13.80 35.04
C THR A 1096 13.21 -14.37 36.34
N VAL A 1097 12.57 -15.33 37.01
CA VAL A 1097 13.01 -15.80 38.34
C VAL A 1097 13.98 -16.99 38.27
N CYS A 1098 13.92 -17.81 37.20
CA CYS A 1098 14.99 -18.77 36.90
C CYS A 1098 16.37 -18.10 36.74
N ALA A 1099 16.40 -16.79 36.51
CA ALA A 1099 17.60 -15.97 36.40
C ALA A 1099 18.40 -15.77 37.69
N SER A 1100 17.78 -15.90 38.87
CA SER A 1100 18.32 -15.29 40.09
C SER A 1100 18.64 -16.26 41.23
N TRP A 1101 18.39 -17.56 41.06
CA TRP A 1101 18.41 -18.54 42.18
C TRP A 1101 19.47 -19.64 42.08
N ALA A 1102 20.56 -19.46 41.34
CA ALA A 1102 21.65 -20.44 41.23
C ALA A 1102 22.88 -20.19 42.14
N HIS A 1103 22.79 -19.28 43.12
CA HIS A 1103 23.90 -19.00 44.05
C HIS A 1103 23.86 -19.78 45.37
N ILE A 1104 23.03 -20.81 45.51
CA ILE A 1104 22.98 -21.63 46.73
C ILE A 1104 23.53 -23.04 46.42
N PRO A 1105 24.64 -23.47 47.03
CA PRO A 1105 25.16 -24.82 46.82
C PRO A 1105 24.18 -25.87 47.39
N PRO A 1106 24.08 -27.05 46.78
CA PRO A 1106 23.16 -28.08 47.24
C PRO A 1106 23.66 -28.65 48.57
N VAL A 1107 22.90 -28.44 49.65
CA VAL A 1107 23.07 -29.19 50.89
C VAL A 1107 22.61 -30.63 50.60
N GLN A 1108 23.52 -31.58 50.79
CA GLN A 1108 23.28 -33.01 50.64
C GLN A 1108 22.10 -33.48 51.49
N LEU A 1109 21.12 -34.15 50.88
CA LEU A 1109 20.16 -35.01 51.57
C LEU A 1109 19.98 -36.32 50.77
N PRO A 1110 19.76 -37.46 51.46
CA PRO A 1110 20.04 -38.79 50.94
C PRO A 1110 18.98 -39.30 49.96
N THR A 1111 19.47 -40.15 49.08
CA THR A 1111 18.80 -40.95 48.07
C THR A 1111 17.71 -41.86 48.67
N CYS A 1112 16.46 -41.72 48.20
CA CYS A 1112 15.49 -42.82 47.98
C CYS A 1112 14.16 -42.29 47.42
N LEU A 1113 13.87 -42.54 46.14
CA LEU A 1113 12.58 -43.02 45.56
C LEU A 1113 12.42 -42.66 44.06
N PRO A 1114 12.00 -43.61 43.19
CA PRO A 1114 11.73 -43.36 41.78
C PRO A 1114 10.24 -43.13 41.47
N ARG A 1115 9.97 -42.45 40.34
CA ARG A 1115 8.67 -42.26 39.64
C ARG A 1115 7.64 -41.34 40.33
N TYR A 1116 7.49 -40.11 39.83
CA TYR A 1116 6.30 -39.60 39.14
C TYR A 1116 6.52 -38.13 38.72
N ARG A 1117 6.15 -37.78 37.48
CA ARG A 1117 6.06 -36.40 36.97
C ARG A 1117 4.94 -35.66 37.72
N SER A 1118 5.26 -34.91 38.79
CA SER A 1118 4.35 -33.91 39.38
C SER A 1118 4.97 -32.91 40.37
N ILE A 1119 6.29 -32.89 40.58
CA ILE A 1119 6.93 -32.06 41.63
C ILE A 1119 7.81 -30.97 41.03
N TRP A 1120 7.23 -30.00 40.33
CA TRP A 1120 7.91 -28.75 39.97
C TRP A 1120 7.18 -27.48 40.43
N VAL A 1121 6.17 -27.62 41.30
CA VAL A 1121 5.41 -26.46 41.80
C VAL A 1121 5.29 -26.38 43.33
N ALA A 1122 5.81 -27.36 44.07
CA ALA A 1122 5.54 -27.46 45.52
C ALA A 1122 6.59 -26.84 46.46
N ASN A 1123 7.78 -26.42 46.00
CA ASN A 1123 8.82 -25.91 46.89
C ASN A 1123 9.46 -24.62 46.34
N TRP A 1124 8.80 -23.49 46.57
CA TRP A 1124 9.34 -22.14 46.36
C TRP A 1124 9.85 -21.56 47.69
N PRO A 1125 11.09 -21.05 47.79
CA PRO A 1125 11.55 -20.43 49.03
C PRO A 1125 11.00 -19.00 49.17
N LYS A 1126 10.42 -18.72 50.34
CA LYS A 1126 9.84 -17.43 50.79
C LYS A 1126 10.80 -16.22 51.04
N PRO A 1127 12.15 -16.30 51.10
CA PRO A 1127 12.94 -15.23 51.71
C PRO A 1127 13.23 -14.01 50.81
N LEU A 1128 13.33 -14.14 49.48
CA LEU A 1128 13.59 -12.97 48.60
C LEU A 1128 12.35 -12.08 48.39
N PHE A 1129 11.16 -12.67 48.59
CA PHE A 1129 9.88 -11.98 48.52
C PHE A 1129 9.74 -10.96 49.65
N LYS A 1130 10.29 -11.25 50.83
CA LYS A 1130 10.28 -10.37 52.02
C LYS A 1130 11.23 -9.16 51.92
N THR A 1131 12.09 -9.13 50.90
CA THR A 1131 13.09 -8.06 50.70
C THR A 1131 12.69 -7.10 49.58
N ILE A 1132 11.75 -7.50 48.71
CA ILE A 1132 11.25 -6.70 47.58
C ILE A 1132 9.79 -6.24 47.81
N PHE A 1133 8.99 -7.05 48.52
CA PHE A 1133 7.63 -6.74 48.98
C PHE A 1133 7.58 -6.71 50.51
#